data_AF-A0A0F2PMR8-F1
#
_entry.id   AF-A0A0F2PMR8-F1
#
_cell.length_a   1.000
_cell.length_b   1.000
_cell.length_c   1.000
_cell.angle_alpha   90.00
_cell.angle_beta   90.00
_cell.angle_gamma   90.00
#
_symmetry.space_group_name_H-M   'P 1'
#
loop_
_entity.id
_entity.type
_entity.pdbx_description
1 polymer ?
#
loop_
_entity_poly.entity_id
_entity_poly.type
_entity_poly.pdbx_seq_one_letter_code
_entity_poly.pdbx_strand_id
1 'polypeptide(L)'
;MEALPKDCINGEKTRIYLQKQKKVILLDELLLINIPLFSGLGRVDMAKLIPELEKNSFSSGEILFNQGDDGDSLFIIVNGTAKVFYEQNGKVKDLNFLGPGEYFGEMALLTGEPRSAGIQAVTDLTVFKLSKERFKDIIKKHHSLAIHFNELLARRLAATNYDSGKAQYSNIGENVVKELPPVPYDTTLKTGTISRKALYRNFTIIAAGALLCFGLALLLKSSGLGKNHVIIIELLLAATICWSLNLLSFHVVSVALPLLAVLLGAAPDAKAFSGFSSPTWFLIIGVFAIAAAISRTGLLFRMALLIIRRFPQSYTGQTLALALTGLALTPIIPSANGRVALSSPLALNISEALHFKNFSPGAVGIAMSCLLGFGHMSFMFMNGTPANLLVFGLLPAEISSGITWVYWLKTALPMGIIFFALSYCAIIMLYRPGIKTSLNHDIIEAQIKTLGPITLQEKISLITVIFSILAFVTEPWHHIKGAWIALFSFLVLFGSSVLDERAVRRDIDWNFLISFGALIGFGNVMSSSGLTGVIAGKVSPYLGFFSGNKLVFLLVISISFYLLRLALPSPPAQLISMLSIVPVASATGINPFIIGLVILISGNPWFFTAPGHCLPKCLLRNGRKSFSAQANPAPGISAFCHITNSHRYIHSLLGEYGTDTVIL
;
A
#
# COMPACT_ATOMS: atom_id res chain seq x y z
N MET A 1 13.91 23.83 22.49
CA MET A 1 13.57 25.26 22.38
C MET A 1 14.63 26.04 23.14
N GLU A 2 15.66 26.53 22.46
CA GLU A 2 16.49 27.61 23.03
C GLU A 2 15.64 28.88 23.07
N ALA A 3 15.59 29.53 24.24
CA ALA A 3 14.88 30.77 24.42
C ALA A 3 15.47 31.86 23.52
N LEU A 4 14.61 32.65 22.87
CA LEU A 4 15.02 33.81 22.09
C LEU A 4 15.95 34.71 22.95
N PRO A 5 17.10 35.16 22.43
CA PRO A 5 17.95 36.12 23.12
C PRO A 5 17.13 37.34 23.54
N LYS A 6 17.29 37.79 24.79
CA LYS A 6 16.50 38.87 25.41
C LYS A 6 16.57 40.22 24.67
N ASP A 7 17.47 40.36 23.70
CA ASP A 7 17.70 41.59 22.93
C ASP A 7 16.87 41.72 21.64
N CYS A 8 15.97 40.76 21.35
CA CYS A 8 15.14 40.74 20.13
C CYS A 8 13.73 41.35 20.32
N ILE A 9 13.65 42.55 20.90
CA ILE A 9 12.36 43.26 21.10
C ILE A 9 11.95 44.11 19.87
N ASN A 10 12.82 44.27 18.86
CA ASN A 10 12.52 45.07 17.67
C ASN A 10 12.17 44.20 16.45
N GLY A 11 11.00 44.43 15.86
CA GLY A 11 10.39 43.57 14.81
C GLY A 11 11.24 43.34 13.56
N GLU A 12 12.20 44.24 13.27
CA GLU A 12 13.13 44.10 12.15
C GLU A 12 14.24 43.07 12.44
N LYS A 13 14.78 43.04 13.67
CA LYS A 13 15.77 42.04 14.09
C LYS A 13 15.17 40.63 14.18
N THR A 14 13.92 40.51 14.63
CA THR A 14 13.18 39.24 14.65
C THR A 14 12.93 38.73 13.23
N ARG A 15 12.61 39.62 12.27
CA ARG A 15 12.43 39.27 10.86
C ARG A 15 13.75 38.79 10.24
N ILE A 16 14.86 39.48 10.52
CA ILE A 16 16.21 39.07 10.09
C ILE A 16 16.61 37.74 10.73
N TYR A 17 16.32 37.52 12.01
CA TYR A 17 16.61 36.27 12.72
C TYR A 17 15.83 35.09 12.13
N LEU A 18 14.52 35.26 11.89
CA LEU A 18 13.67 34.26 11.23
C LEU A 18 14.10 34.01 9.78
N GLN A 19 14.50 35.04 9.04
CA GLN A 19 14.97 34.92 7.66
C GLN A 19 16.35 34.26 7.58
N LYS A 20 17.22 34.51 8.56
CA LYS A 20 18.53 33.87 8.72
C LYS A 20 18.36 32.39 9.12
N GLN A 21 17.49 32.08 10.07
CA GLN A 21 17.11 30.69 10.41
C GLN A 21 16.51 29.96 9.21
N LYS A 22 15.57 30.59 8.49
CA LYS A 22 14.93 30.02 7.29
C LYS A 22 15.94 29.73 6.17
N LYS A 23 16.94 30.62 6.00
CA LYS A 23 18.03 30.43 5.03
C LYS A 23 19.00 29.32 5.44
N VAL A 24 19.31 29.18 6.74
CA VAL A 24 20.15 28.10 7.27
C VAL A 24 19.48 26.74 7.10
N ILE A 25 18.19 26.61 7.46
CA ILE A 25 17.39 25.39 7.25
C ILE A 25 17.37 25.00 5.76
N LEU A 26 17.19 25.98 4.85
CA LEU A 26 17.16 25.76 3.40
C LEU A 26 18.49 25.24 2.80
N LEU A 27 19.62 25.52 3.44
CA LEU A 27 20.98 25.15 3.02
C LEU A 27 21.33 23.75 3.54
N ASP A 28 20.96 23.45 4.78
CA ASP A 28 21.13 22.15 5.43
C ASP A 28 20.39 21.02 4.68
N GLU A 29 19.22 21.32 4.11
CA GLU A 29 18.40 20.38 3.33
C GLU A 29 18.97 20.07 1.93
N LEU A 30 19.72 21.02 1.33
CA LEU A 30 20.38 20.80 0.04
C LEU A 30 21.65 19.93 0.20
N LEU A 31 22.30 19.99 1.37
CA LEU A 31 23.44 19.13 1.71
C LEU A 31 23.04 17.66 1.76
N LEU A 32 21.85 17.33 2.29
CA LEU A 32 21.31 15.96 2.35
C LEU A 32 21.24 15.24 0.99
N ILE A 33 21.05 15.99 -0.11
CA ILE A 33 20.97 15.46 -1.47
C ILE A 33 22.33 14.96 -1.98
N ASN A 34 23.43 15.49 -1.44
CA ASN A 34 24.80 15.19 -1.88
C ASN A 34 25.57 14.28 -0.92
N ILE A 35 24.91 13.74 0.12
CA ILE A 35 25.56 12.83 1.07
C ILE A 35 25.74 11.46 0.40
N PRO A 36 26.98 10.92 0.35
CA PRO A 36 27.25 9.61 -0.26
C PRO A 36 26.32 8.52 0.27
N LEU A 37 26.01 8.56 1.56
CA LEU A 37 25.10 7.66 2.26
C LEU A 37 23.73 7.48 1.59
N PHE A 38 23.21 8.54 0.98
CA PHE A 38 21.87 8.54 0.38
C PHE A 38 21.89 8.63 -1.15
N SER A 39 23.07 8.53 -1.77
CA SER A 39 23.24 8.59 -3.23
C SER A 39 22.43 7.55 -4.00
N GLY A 40 22.07 6.43 -3.36
CA GLY A 40 21.23 5.36 -3.92
C GLY A 40 19.72 5.56 -3.78
N LEU A 41 19.25 6.65 -3.17
CA LEU A 41 17.82 6.96 -3.01
C LEU A 41 17.31 7.84 -4.16
N GLY A 42 16.15 7.47 -4.70
CA GLY A 42 15.42 8.34 -5.63
C GLY A 42 14.88 9.60 -4.92
N ARG A 43 14.63 10.68 -5.68
CA ARG A 43 14.17 11.97 -5.14
C ARG A 43 12.91 11.87 -4.27
N VAL A 44 12.00 10.97 -4.63
CA VAL A 44 10.75 10.72 -3.89
C VAL A 44 11.05 10.10 -2.53
N ASP A 45 11.98 9.15 -2.48
CA ASP A 45 12.34 8.46 -1.24
C ASP A 45 13.18 9.34 -0.33
N MET A 46 14.04 10.20 -0.91
CA MET A 46 14.68 11.29 -0.18
C MET A 46 13.67 12.26 0.43
N ALA A 47 12.67 12.71 -0.34
CA ALA A 47 11.64 13.60 0.18
C ALA A 47 10.79 12.94 1.29
N LYS A 48 10.60 11.61 1.26
CA LYS A 48 9.98 10.86 2.36
C LYS A 48 10.87 10.75 3.61
N LEU A 49 12.19 10.87 3.47
CA LEU A 49 13.16 10.70 4.55
C LEU A 49 13.41 11.97 5.36
N ILE A 50 13.29 13.15 4.74
CA ILE A 50 13.46 14.46 5.40
C ILE A 50 12.71 14.60 6.74
N PRO A 51 11.41 14.29 6.84
CA PRO A 51 10.67 14.48 8.10
C PRO A 51 11.15 13.55 9.22
N GLU A 52 11.88 12.49 8.89
CA GLU A 52 12.37 11.49 9.83
C GLU A 52 13.73 11.86 10.45
N LEU A 53 14.29 13.02 10.07
CA LEU A 53 15.56 13.51 10.56
C LEU A 53 15.33 14.54 11.68
N GLU A 54 15.84 14.23 12.87
CA GLU A 54 15.82 15.18 13.98
C GLU A 54 17.07 16.06 13.92
N LYS A 55 16.91 17.39 14.06
CA LYS A 55 18.04 18.30 14.11
C LYS A 55 18.53 18.44 15.55
N ASN A 56 19.80 18.13 15.79
CA ASN A 56 20.47 18.26 17.08
C ASN A 56 21.67 19.19 16.96
N SER A 57 21.94 19.94 18.03
CA SER A 57 23.09 20.82 18.15
C SER A 57 23.88 20.45 19.40
N PHE A 58 25.20 20.49 19.29
CA PHE A 58 26.16 20.23 20.36
C PHE A 58 27.16 21.37 20.44
N SER A 59 27.54 21.77 21.65
CA SER A 59 28.50 22.85 21.86
C SER A 59 29.93 22.36 21.60
N SER A 60 30.82 23.26 21.21
CA SER A 60 32.26 22.94 21.12
C SER A 60 32.78 22.29 22.40
N GLY A 61 33.48 21.15 22.27
CA GLY A 61 34.03 20.35 23.36
C GLY A 61 33.11 19.26 23.91
N GLU A 62 31.83 19.24 23.54
CA GLU A 62 30.84 18.28 24.02
C GLU A 62 31.07 16.87 23.44
N ILE A 63 31.00 15.84 24.30
CA ILE A 63 31.12 14.44 23.88
C ILE A 63 29.73 13.90 23.57
N LEU A 64 29.54 13.40 22.35
CA LEU A 64 28.26 12.87 21.90
C LEU A 64 28.02 11.45 22.40
N PHE A 65 29.05 10.62 22.37
CA PHE A 65 29.08 9.27 22.93
C PHE A 65 30.53 8.77 22.99
N ASN A 66 30.78 7.79 23.85
CA ASN A 66 32.06 7.12 24.01
C ASN A 66 32.09 5.79 23.25
N GLN A 67 33.30 5.27 23.09
CA GLN A 67 33.48 3.89 22.66
C GLN A 67 32.83 2.94 23.67
N GLY A 68 32.18 1.89 23.18
CA GLY A 68 31.52 0.89 24.02
C GLY A 68 30.09 1.26 24.44
N ASP A 69 29.66 2.51 24.22
CA ASP A 69 28.26 2.90 24.43
C ASP A 69 27.34 2.12 23.46
N ASP A 70 26.08 1.97 23.83
CA ASP A 70 25.09 1.37 22.92
C ASP A 70 24.81 2.29 21.72
N GLY A 71 24.77 1.70 20.52
CA GLY A 71 24.44 2.41 19.30
C GLY A 71 22.97 2.34 18.93
N ASP A 72 22.26 3.45 19.11
CA ASP A 72 20.82 3.59 18.81
C ASP A 72 20.51 4.55 17.66
N SER A 73 21.50 5.28 17.14
CA SER A 73 21.29 6.36 16.17
C SER A 73 22.49 6.59 15.25
N LEU A 74 22.21 7.03 14.04
CA LEU A 74 23.14 7.57 13.05
C LEU A 74 23.06 9.10 13.09
N PHE A 75 24.21 9.76 12.90
CA PHE A 75 24.29 11.22 12.85
C PHE A 75 24.96 11.67 11.55
N ILE A 76 24.45 12.77 11.00
CA ILE A 76 24.92 13.38 9.76
C ILE A 76 25.31 14.81 10.07
N ILE A 77 26.53 15.21 9.76
CA ILE A 77 27.03 16.55 10.05
C ILE A 77 26.49 17.53 9.01
N VAL A 78 25.80 18.54 9.52
CA VAL A 78 25.24 19.64 8.73
C VAL A 78 26.19 20.83 8.75
N ASN A 79 26.72 21.14 9.93
CA ASN A 79 27.67 22.22 10.14
C ASN A 79 28.57 21.91 11.35
N GLY A 80 29.79 22.43 11.34
CA GLY A 80 30.80 22.18 12.37
C GLY A 80 31.69 20.97 12.10
N THR A 81 32.60 20.70 13.03
CA THR A 81 33.58 19.60 12.95
C THR A 81 33.45 18.69 14.16
N ALA A 82 33.42 17.37 13.92
CA ALA A 82 33.45 16.34 14.95
C ALA A 82 34.78 15.59 14.91
N LYS A 83 35.29 15.19 16.07
CA LYS A 83 36.51 14.40 16.24
C LYS A 83 36.12 12.98 16.65
N VAL A 84 36.64 12.00 15.92
CA VAL A 84 36.57 10.59 16.24
C VAL A 84 37.78 10.24 17.10
N PHE A 85 37.54 9.70 18.29
CA PHE A 85 38.61 9.30 19.21
C PHE A 85 38.40 7.86 19.68
N TYR A 86 39.50 7.22 20.05
CA TYR A 86 39.52 5.85 20.55
C TYR A 86 40.36 5.80 21.82
N GLU A 87 39.90 5.07 22.84
CA GLU A 87 40.62 4.96 24.10
C GLU A 87 41.24 3.56 24.22
N GLN A 88 42.57 3.50 24.33
CA GLN A 88 43.30 2.24 24.49
C GLN A 88 44.32 2.39 25.63
N ASN A 89 44.26 1.49 26.62
CA ASN A 89 45.16 1.49 27.79
C ASN A 89 45.22 2.85 28.53
N GLY A 90 44.09 3.54 28.66
CA GLY A 90 43.99 4.84 29.34
C GLY A 90 44.61 6.02 28.56
N LYS A 91 44.95 5.83 27.28
CA LYS A 91 45.37 6.91 26.38
C LYS A 91 44.31 7.11 25.29
N VAL A 92 43.84 8.35 25.17
CA VAL A 92 42.93 8.78 24.11
C VAL A 92 43.75 9.09 22.85
N LYS A 93 43.43 8.40 21.74
CA LYS A 93 44.04 8.62 20.42
C LYS A 93 43.00 9.15 19.45
N ASP A 94 43.36 10.21 18.74
CA ASP A 94 42.52 10.82 17.71
C ASP A 94 42.62 9.98 16.43
N LEU A 95 41.49 9.50 15.93
CA LEU A 95 41.43 8.66 14.73
C LEU A 95 41.17 9.48 13.48
N ASN A 96 40.20 10.39 13.52
CA ASN A 96 39.79 11.18 12.36
C ASN A 96 39.02 12.45 12.76
N PHE A 97 38.90 13.40 11.84
CA PHE A 97 38.00 14.54 11.94
C PHE A 97 36.95 14.46 10.84
N LEU A 98 35.70 14.73 11.19
CA LEU A 98 34.54 14.67 10.31
C LEU A 98 33.93 16.06 10.15
N GLY A 99 33.62 16.45 8.92
CA GLY A 99 33.04 17.74 8.56
C GLY A 99 31.65 17.66 7.92
N PRO A 100 31.11 18.79 7.46
CA PRO A 100 29.79 18.86 6.83
C PRO A 100 29.64 17.88 5.65
N GLY A 101 28.52 17.16 5.62
CA GLY A 101 28.22 16.12 4.63
C GLY A 101 28.73 14.71 5.01
N GLU A 102 29.59 14.61 6.02
CA GLU A 102 30.01 13.32 6.59
C GLU A 102 29.06 12.85 7.69
N TYR A 103 29.15 11.56 8.05
CA TYR A 103 28.26 10.92 9.00
C TYR A 103 29.02 9.94 9.89
N PHE A 104 28.43 9.65 11.05
CA PHE A 104 29.00 8.74 12.05
C PHE A 104 27.92 7.98 12.83
N GLY A 105 28.34 6.86 13.41
CA GLY A 105 27.49 6.02 14.24
C GLY A 105 26.73 4.93 13.47
N GLU A 106 26.96 4.80 12.16
CA GLU A 106 26.40 3.76 11.31
C GLU A 106 26.89 2.36 11.68
N MET A 107 28.13 2.22 12.15
CA MET A 107 28.76 0.93 12.45
C MET A 107 27.96 0.12 13.47
N ALA A 108 27.54 0.73 14.57
CA ALA A 108 26.75 0.07 15.61
C ALA A 108 25.33 -0.27 15.15
N LEU A 109 24.79 0.48 14.17
CA LEU A 109 23.48 0.17 13.59
C LEU A 109 23.52 -1.04 12.66
N LEU A 110 24.62 -1.20 11.92
CA LEU A 110 24.79 -2.23 10.89
C LEU A 110 25.32 -3.55 11.47
N THR A 111 26.30 -3.48 12.37
CA THR A 111 26.94 -4.66 12.98
C THR A 111 26.15 -5.19 14.18
N GLY A 112 25.39 -4.32 14.85
CA GLY A 112 24.72 -4.66 16.11
C GLY A 112 25.63 -4.57 17.34
N GLU A 113 26.93 -4.36 17.16
CA GLU A 113 27.92 -4.19 18.21
C GLU A 113 27.84 -2.78 18.86
N PRO A 114 28.41 -2.60 20.06
CA PRO A 114 28.57 -1.28 20.68
C PRO A 114 29.36 -0.29 19.81
N ARG A 115 29.30 1.01 20.15
CA ARG A 115 30.01 2.08 19.44
C ARG A 115 31.50 1.76 19.34
N SER A 116 32.03 1.71 18.11
CA SER A 116 33.42 1.35 17.85
C SER A 116 34.43 2.44 18.20
N ALA A 117 33.99 3.68 18.35
CA ALA A 117 34.80 4.85 18.71
C ALA A 117 33.92 5.91 19.38
N GLY A 118 34.55 6.82 20.13
CA GLY A 118 33.89 8.01 20.69
C GLY A 118 33.86 9.18 19.72
N ILE A 119 32.91 10.09 19.92
CA ILE A 119 32.74 11.31 19.12
C ILE A 119 32.68 12.54 20.02
N GLN A 120 33.47 13.56 19.69
CA GLN A 120 33.49 14.85 20.37
C GLN A 120 33.30 15.99 19.37
N ALA A 121 32.47 16.98 19.69
CA ALA A 121 32.35 18.20 18.93
C ALA A 121 33.63 19.06 19.09
N VAL A 122 34.29 19.41 17.99
CA VAL A 122 35.49 20.28 17.98
C VAL A 122 35.11 21.75 17.86
N THR A 123 34.02 22.01 17.16
CA THR A 123 33.34 23.31 17.07
C THR A 123 31.89 23.11 17.44
N ASP A 124 31.11 24.20 17.52
CA ASP A 124 29.64 24.07 17.58
C ASP A 124 29.17 23.21 16.40
N LEU A 125 28.54 22.09 16.73
CA LEU A 125 28.26 21.00 15.82
C LEU A 125 26.75 20.88 15.66
N THR A 126 26.28 20.94 14.43
CA THR A 126 24.88 20.73 14.08
C THR A 126 24.77 19.46 13.26
N VAL A 127 23.89 18.54 13.66
CA VAL A 127 23.70 17.25 13.01
C VAL A 127 22.23 16.95 12.75
N PHE A 128 21.97 16.13 11.73
CA PHE A 128 20.73 15.37 11.64
C PHE A 128 20.92 14.00 12.28
N LYS A 129 20.00 13.62 13.17
CA LYS A 129 19.94 12.34 13.86
C LYS A 129 18.87 11.45 13.19
N LEU A 130 19.21 10.20 12.93
CA LEU A 130 18.32 9.15 12.44
C LEU A 130 18.36 7.95 13.37
N SER A 131 17.22 7.51 13.90
CA SER A 131 17.15 6.39 14.86
C SER A 131 17.41 5.02 14.22
N LYS A 132 17.88 4.05 15.01
CA LYS A 132 18.17 2.65 14.62
C LYS A 132 16.97 1.95 13.99
N GLU A 133 15.81 2.14 14.58
CA GLU A 133 14.55 1.56 14.12
C GLU A 133 14.22 2.08 12.72
N ARG A 134 14.33 3.40 12.55
CA ARG A 134 14.02 4.03 11.27
C ARG A 134 15.04 3.72 10.19
N PHE A 135 16.31 3.69 10.58
CA PHE A 135 17.41 3.26 9.72
C PHE A 135 17.18 1.83 9.18
N LYS A 136 16.80 0.88 10.04
CA LYS A 136 16.46 -0.49 9.64
C LYS A 136 15.26 -0.53 8.68
N ASP A 137 14.24 0.28 8.92
CA ASP A 137 13.07 0.36 8.04
C ASP A 137 13.42 0.92 6.65
N ILE A 138 14.30 1.94 6.59
CA ILE A 138 14.79 2.51 5.33
C ILE A 138 15.59 1.48 4.55
N ILE A 139 16.52 0.76 5.19
CA ILE A 139 17.32 -0.30 4.56
C ILE A 139 16.43 -1.43 4.02
N LYS A 140 15.42 -1.85 4.79
CA LYS A 140 14.46 -2.89 4.34
C LYS A 140 13.66 -2.46 3.12
N LYS A 141 13.25 -1.19 3.04
CA LYS A 141 12.46 -0.65 1.93
C LYS A 141 13.32 -0.38 0.68
N HIS A 142 14.61 -0.07 0.85
CA HIS A 142 15.51 0.34 -0.22
C HIS A 142 16.76 -0.54 -0.27
N HIS A 143 16.67 -1.66 -1.00
CA HIS A 143 17.76 -2.63 -1.15
C HIS A 143 19.06 -2.02 -1.71
N SER A 144 18.96 -0.96 -2.52
CA SER A 144 20.11 -0.21 -3.05
C SER A 144 20.95 0.44 -1.95
N LEU A 145 20.32 0.92 -0.88
CA LEU A 145 21.03 1.46 0.27
C LEU A 145 21.80 0.38 1.02
N ALA A 146 21.19 -0.79 1.23
CA ALA A 146 21.84 -1.91 1.92
C ALA A 146 23.17 -2.30 1.25
N ILE A 147 23.18 -2.36 -0.09
CA ILE A 147 24.37 -2.65 -0.89
C ILE A 147 25.43 -1.55 -0.70
N HIS A 148 25.04 -0.28 -0.76
CA HIS A 148 25.97 0.84 -0.57
C HIS A 148 26.58 0.86 0.83
N PHE A 149 25.79 0.56 1.86
CA PHE A 149 26.27 0.39 3.23
C PHE A 149 27.27 -0.77 3.35
N ASN A 150 26.98 -1.91 2.73
CA ASN A 150 27.91 -3.05 2.72
C ASN A 150 29.24 -2.71 2.03
N GLU A 151 29.21 -1.99 0.90
CA GLU A 151 30.42 -1.52 0.22
C GLU A 151 31.23 -0.54 1.08
N LEU A 152 30.55 0.39 1.77
CA LEU A 152 31.18 1.33 2.70
C LEU A 152 31.81 0.62 3.90
N LEU A 153 31.12 -0.37 4.48
CA LEU A 153 31.64 -1.21 5.56
C LEU A 153 32.88 -1.97 5.09
N ALA A 154 32.82 -2.60 3.91
CA ALA A 154 33.95 -3.33 3.35
C ALA A 154 35.18 -2.43 3.16
N ARG A 155 34.99 -1.20 2.66
CA ARG A 155 36.08 -0.22 2.51
C ARG A 155 36.63 0.25 3.85
N ARG A 156 35.78 0.49 4.85
CA ARG A 156 36.21 0.94 6.18
C ARG A 156 36.98 -0.15 6.93
N LEU A 157 36.50 -1.40 6.89
CA LEU A 157 37.22 -2.56 7.44
C LEU A 157 38.59 -2.74 6.77
N ALA A 158 38.67 -2.57 5.45
CA ALA A 158 39.94 -2.61 4.73
C ALA A 158 40.91 -1.49 5.17
N ALA A 159 40.40 -0.28 5.44
CA ALA A 159 41.20 0.85 5.91
C ALA A 159 41.67 0.70 7.38
N THR A 160 40.81 0.20 8.27
CA THR A 160 41.17 -0.03 9.69
C THR A 160 42.22 -1.14 9.86
N ASN A 161 42.21 -2.13 8.96
CA ASN A 161 43.23 -3.19 8.92
C ASN A 161 44.56 -2.73 8.31
N TYR A 162 44.60 -1.59 7.61
CA TYR A 162 45.83 -1.05 7.02
C TYR A 162 46.72 -0.34 8.05
N ASP A 163 46.13 0.32 9.05
CA ASP A 163 46.87 1.05 10.11
C ASP A 163 47.36 0.14 11.25
N SER A 164 46.92 -1.12 11.31
CA SER A 164 47.14 -2.02 12.46
C SER A 164 48.17 -3.13 12.22
N GLY A 165 48.85 -3.19 11.06
CA GLY A 165 49.57 -4.42 10.69
C GLY A 165 50.72 -4.30 9.71
N LYS A 166 51.81 -3.62 10.09
CA LYS A 166 53.15 -3.88 9.54
C LYS A 166 53.93 -4.87 10.42
N ALA A 167 53.30 -5.99 10.73
CA ALA A 167 53.92 -7.22 11.19
C ALA A 167 52.90 -8.32 10.91
N GLN A 168 53.35 -9.44 10.35
CA GLN A 168 52.55 -10.67 10.22
C GLN A 168 51.58 -10.78 9.02
N TYR A 169 52.02 -10.43 7.81
CA TYR A 169 51.42 -10.98 6.59
C TYR A 169 52.49 -11.48 5.63
N SER A 170 53.09 -12.62 5.98
CA SER A 170 53.80 -13.48 5.04
C SER A 170 53.20 -14.87 4.90
N ASN A 171 52.08 -15.20 5.57
CA ASN A 171 51.54 -16.57 5.60
C ASN A 171 50.00 -16.69 5.56
N ILE A 172 49.27 -15.70 5.03
CA ILE A 172 47.79 -15.79 4.90
C ILE A 172 47.35 -15.64 3.44
N GLY A 173 48.17 -16.14 2.52
CA GLY A 173 47.83 -16.28 1.11
C GLY A 173 47.49 -17.72 0.76
N GLU A 174 46.49 -18.33 1.41
CA GLU A 174 45.84 -19.56 0.90
C GLU A 174 44.60 -20.01 1.70
N ASN A 175 44.41 -19.58 2.95
CA ASN A 175 43.32 -20.10 3.79
C ASN A 175 42.09 -19.19 4.00
N VAL A 176 42.12 -17.91 3.62
CA VAL A 176 40.99 -16.98 3.89
C VAL A 176 39.82 -17.11 2.90
N VAL A 177 40.01 -17.79 1.76
CA VAL A 177 38.89 -18.10 0.84
C VAL A 177 38.08 -19.33 1.32
N LYS A 178 38.52 -20.04 2.37
CA LYS A 178 37.84 -21.25 2.87
C LYS A 178 36.91 -21.05 4.07
N GLU A 179 36.92 -19.91 4.72
CA GLU A 179 36.09 -19.66 5.93
C GLU A 179 35.31 -18.35 5.89
N LEU A 180 34.84 -17.93 4.70
CA LEU A 180 33.60 -17.17 4.68
C LEU A 180 32.48 -18.18 4.96
N PRO A 181 31.72 -18.07 6.06
CA PRO A 181 30.47 -18.82 6.15
C PRO A 181 29.70 -18.47 4.88
N PRO A 182 29.19 -19.48 4.13
CA PRO A 182 28.36 -19.17 2.97
C PRO A 182 27.30 -18.21 3.48
N VAL A 183 27.24 -17.01 2.91
CA VAL A 183 26.06 -16.16 3.06
C VAL A 183 24.92 -17.11 2.69
N PRO A 184 23.96 -17.38 3.59
CA PRO A 184 22.82 -18.16 3.20
C PRO A 184 22.07 -17.29 2.21
N TYR A 185 22.45 -17.41 0.94
CA TYR A 185 21.53 -17.16 -0.12
C TYR A 185 20.45 -18.19 0.14
N ASP A 186 19.36 -17.75 0.77
CA ASP A 186 18.13 -18.50 0.94
C ASP A 186 17.56 -18.73 -0.48
N THR A 187 18.28 -19.55 -1.27
CA THR A 187 17.85 -20.16 -2.54
C THR A 187 16.84 -21.24 -2.21
N THR A 188 16.79 -21.68 -0.96
CA THR A 188 15.57 -22.22 -0.40
C THR A 188 14.53 -21.10 -0.29
N LEU A 189 13.90 -20.80 -1.43
CA LEU A 189 12.44 -20.93 -1.44
C LEU A 189 12.17 -22.17 -0.59
N LYS A 190 11.74 -21.99 0.67
CA LYS A 190 11.12 -23.06 1.42
C LYS A 190 9.95 -23.46 0.54
N THR A 191 10.17 -24.37 -0.39
CA THR A 191 9.16 -25.22 -0.96
C THR A 191 8.61 -25.88 0.27
N GLY A 192 7.57 -25.27 0.84
CA GLY A 192 7.03 -25.69 2.11
C GLY A 192 6.76 -27.17 1.95
N THR A 193 7.52 -28.00 2.65
CA THR A 193 7.23 -29.42 2.74
C THR A 193 5.85 -29.46 3.36
N ILE A 194 4.84 -29.73 2.52
CA ILE A 194 3.46 -29.74 2.94
C ILE A 194 3.38 -30.81 4.02
N SER A 195 3.24 -30.39 5.28
CA SER A 195 3.14 -31.30 6.41
C SER A 195 2.05 -32.34 6.11
N ARG A 196 2.33 -33.64 6.31
CA ARG A 196 1.33 -34.71 6.10
C ARG A 196 -0.01 -34.37 6.78
N LYS A 197 -0.01 -33.72 7.95
CA LYS A 197 -1.23 -33.24 8.63
C LYS A 197 -1.98 -32.16 7.84
N ALA A 198 -1.28 -31.22 7.20
CA ALA A 198 -1.90 -30.22 6.33
C ALA A 198 -2.43 -30.84 5.04
N LEU A 199 -1.73 -31.84 4.50
CA LEU A 199 -2.17 -32.61 3.32
C LEU A 199 -3.45 -33.40 3.62
N TYR A 200 -3.49 -34.17 4.72
CA TYR A 200 -4.69 -34.92 5.13
C TYR A 200 -5.87 -34.01 5.46
N ARG A 201 -5.64 -32.87 6.13
CA ARG A 201 -6.69 -31.86 6.39
C ARG A 201 -7.27 -31.29 5.09
N ASN A 202 -6.42 -30.98 4.12
CA ASN A 202 -6.89 -30.48 2.82
C ASN A 202 -7.64 -31.59 2.06
N PHE A 203 -7.19 -32.84 2.15
CA PHE A 203 -7.84 -33.98 1.51
C PHE A 203 -9.23 -34.28 2.10
N THR A 204 -9.39 -34.22 3.42
CA THR A 204 -10.69 -34.40 4.08
C THR A 204 -11.65 -33.27 3.75
N ILE A 205 -11.16 -32.03 3.67
CA ILE A 205 -11.95 -30.88 3.24
C ILE A 205 -12.39 -31.02 1.78
N ILE A 206 -11.49 -31.44 0.88
CA ILE A 206 -11.81 -31.65 -0.53
C ILE A 206 -12.83 -32.79 -0.69
N ALA A 207 -12.67 -33.89 0.05
CA ALA A 207 -13.62 -35.00 0.05
C ALA A 207 -15.01 -34.59 0.57
N ALA A 208 -15.06 -33.81 1.66
CA ALA A 208 -16.31 -33.26 2.18
C ALA A 208 -16.97 -32.27 1.21
N GLY A 209 -16.17 -31.42 0.55
CA GLY A 209 -16.64 -30.52 -0.49
C GLY A 209 -17.19 -31.26 -1.71
N ALA A 210 -16.54 -32.34 -2.13
CA ALA A 210 -17.00 -33.20 -3.22
C ALA A 210 -18.32 -33.93 -2.87
N LEU A 211 -18.45 -34.43 -1.64
CA LEU A 211 -19.70 -35.01 -1.13
C LEU A 211 -20.84 -33.99 -1.08
N LEU A 212 -20.56 -32.74 -0.67
CA LEU A 212 -21.54 -31.66 -0.69
C LEU A 212 -21.97 -31.32 -2.12
N CYS A 213 -21.03 -31.22 -3.06
CA CYS A 213 -21.33 -30.97 -4.47
C CYS A 213 -22.15 -32.11 -5.07
N PHE A 214 -21.82 -33.36 -4.75
CA PHE A 214 -22.58 -34.54 -5.19
C PHE A 214 -24.00 -34.58 -4.61
N GLY A 215 -24.17 -34.27 -3.32
CA GLY A 215 -25.49 -34.16 -2.70
C GLY A 215 -26.34 -33.06 -3.33
N LEU A 216 -25.74 -31.92 -3.65
CA LEU A 216 -26.40 -30.82 -4.36
C LEU A 216 -26.77 -31.22 -5.80
N ALA A 217 -25.89 -31.95 -6.50
CA ALA A 217 -26.13 -32.45 -7.86
C ALA A 217 -27.46 -33.21 -7.96
N LEU A 218 -27.66 -34.13 -7.02
CA LEU A 218 -28.85 -34.97 -6.95
C LEU A 218 -30.11 -34.13 -6.70
N LEU A 219 -30.03 -33.16 -5.79
CA LEU A 219 -31.14 -32.26 -5.42
C LEU A 219 -31.51 -31.29 -6.56
N LEU A 220 -30.51 -30.77 -7.28
CA LEU A 220 -30.74 -29.89 -8.42
C LEU A 220 -31.31 -30.67 -9.61
N LYS A 221 -30.84 -31.90 -9.83
CA LYS A 221 -31.37 -32.78 -10.87
C LYS A 221 -32.82 -33.20 -10.59
N SER A 222 -33.17 -33.48 -9.33
CA SER A 222 -34.57 -33.73 -8.94
C SER A 222 -35.46 -32.50 -9.07
N SER A 223 -34.88 -31.30 -9.09
CA SER A 223 -35.60 -30.04 -9.28
C SER A 223 -35.89 -29.70 -10.76
N GLY A 224 -35.55 -30.58 -11.72
CA GLY A 224 -35.82 -30.37 -13.15
C GLY A 224 -34.88 -29.40 -13.85
N LEU A 225 -33.70 -29.11 -13.28
CA LEU A 225 -32.67 -28.28 -13.93
C LEU A 225 -31.94 -29.07 -15.03
N GLY A 226 -31.60 -28.39 -16.14
CA GLY A 226 -30.81 -29.00 -17.21
C GLY A 226 -29.39 -29.36 -16.75
N LYS A 227 -28.76 -30.34 -17.41
CA LYS A 227 -27.40 -30.80 -17.07
C LYS A 227 -26.39 -29.64 -16.99
N ASN A 228 -26.46 -28.70 -17.93
CA ASN A 228 -25.55 -27.55 -17.99
C ASN A 228 -25.78 -26.57 -16.82
N HIS A 229 -27.02 -26.40 -16.39
CA HIS A 229 -27.38 -25.57 -15.23
C HIS A 229 -26.81 -26.14 -13.93
N VAL A 230 -26.90 -27.45 -13.75
CA VAL A 230 -26.37 -28.15 -12.57
C VAL A 230 -24.86 -27.97 -12.48
N ILE A 231 -24.13 -28.19 -13.58
CA ILE A 231 -22.67 -28.04 -13.62
C ILE A 231 -22.25 -26.60 -13.25
N ILE A 232 -22.92 -25.58 -13.79
CA ILE A 232 -22.57 -24.17 -13.51
C ILE A 232 -22.76 -23.85 -12.02
N ILE A 233 -23.86 -24.31 -11.41
CA ILE A 233 -24.12 -24.10 -9.97
C ILE A 233 -23.09 -24.84 -9.12
N GLU A 234 -22.75 -26.08 -9.48
CA GLU A 234 -21.72 -26.85 -8.78
C GLU A 234 -20.35 -26.19 -8.85
N LEU A 235 -19.96 -25.68 -10.02
CA LEU A 235 -18.69 -24.96 -10.19
C LEU A 235 -18.63 -23.69 -9.32
N LEU A 236 -19.73 -22.94 -9.25
CA LEU A 236 -19.84 -21.80 -8.33
C LEU A 236 -19.73 -22.20 -6.87
N LEU A 237 -20.41 -23.27 -6.45
CA LEU A 237 -20.34 -23.75 -5.08
C LEU A 237 -18.91 -24.23 -4.74
N ALA A 238 -18.30 -25.00 -5.63
CA ALA A 238 -16.93 -25.49 -5.47
C ALA A 238 -15.94 -24.32 -5.38
N ALA A 239 -16.07 -23.29 -6.23
CA ALA A 239 -15.26 -22.09 -6.17
C ALA A 239 -15.46 -21.32 -4.85
N THR A 240 -16.72 -21.19 -4.40
CA THR A 240 -17.07 -20.56 -3.13
C THR A 240 -16.41 -21.27 -1.94
N ILE A 241 -16.42 -22.61 -1.92
CA ILE A 241 -15.75 -23.42 -0.89
C ILE A 241 -14.24 -23.26 -0.97
N CYS A 242 -13.67 -23.28 -2.17
CA CYS A 242 -12.23 -23.09 -2.35
C CYS A 242 -11.76 -21.72 -1.83
N TRP A 243 -12.53 -20.66 -2.08
CA TRP A 243 -12.22 -19.31 -1.61
C TRP A 243 -12.47 -19.11 -0.12
N SER A 244 -13.54 -19.68 0.45
CA SER A 244 -13.85 -19.55 1.88
C SER A 244 -12.84 -20.30 2.75
N LEU A 245 -12.37 -21.45 2.28
CA LEU A 245 -11.39 -22.27 2.97
C LEU A 245 -9.94 -21.93 2.57
N ASN A 246 -9.74 -20.94 1.68
CA ASN A 246 -8.45 -20.50 1.17
C ASN A 246 -7.57 -21.68 0.68
N LEU A 247 -8.19 -22.66 -0.02
CA LEU A 247 -7.53 -23.88 -0.49
C LEU A 247 -6.60 -23.61 -1.68
N LEU A 248 -7.05 -22.74 -2.56
CA LEU A 248 -6.35 -22.32 -3.77
C LEU A 248 -6.39 -20.79 -3.87
N SER A 249 -5.40 -20.20 -4.52
CA SER A 249 -5.38 -18.76 -4.74
C SER A 249 -6.59 -18.32 -5.58
N PHE A 250 -7.04 -17.08 -5.36
CA PHE A 250 -8.15 -16.48 -6.11
C PHE A 250 -8.00 -16.71 -7.62
N HIS A 251 -6.79 -16.48 -8.12
CA HIS A 251 -6.48 -16.53 -9.55
C HIS A 251 -6.59 -17.92 -10.16
N VAL A 252 -6.14 -18.95 -9.43
CA VAL A 252 -6.22 -20.34 -9.90
C VAL A 252 -7.67 -20.76 -10.04
N VAL A 253 -8.51 -20.47 -9.04
CA VAL A 253 -9.93 -20.83 -9.07
C VAL A 253 -10.66 -20.05 -10.18
N SER A 254 -10.35 -18.75 -10.36
CA SER A 254 -10.95 -17.94 -11.43
C SER A 254 -10.72 -18.53 -12.82
N VAL A 255 -9.50 -19.01 -13.12
CA VAL A 255 -9.16 -19.62 -14.41
C VAL A 255 -9.76 -21.03 -14.54
N ALA A 256 -9.82 -21.78 -13.44
CA ALA A 256 -10.40 -23.12 -13.42
C ALA A 256 -11.90 -23.10 -13.75
N LEU A 257 -12.66 -22.08 -13.33
CA LEU A 257 -14.10 -21.97 -13.57
C LEU A 257 -14.50 -22.10 -15.06
N PRO A 258 -14.06 -21.22 -15.98
CA PRO A 258 -14.41 -21.36 -17.40
C PRO A 258 -13.80 -22.60 -18.04
N LEU A 259 -12.59 -23.02 -17.64
CA LEU A 259 -11.97 -24.25 -18.14
C LEU A 259 -12.83 -25.48 -17.82
N LEU A 260 -13.22 -25.65 -16.55
CA LEU A 260 -14.06 -26.76 -16.11
C LEU A 260 -15.46 -26.69 -16.71
N ALA A 261 -16.01 -25.50 -16.93
CA ALA A 261 -17.29 -25.35 -17.62
C ALA A 261 -17.23 -25.89 -19.07
N VAL A 262 -16.10 -25.71 -19.77
CA VAL A 262 -15.88 -26.29 -21.11
C VAL A 262 -15.67 -27.79 -21.03
N LEU A 263 -14.76 -28.25 -20.17
CA LEU A 263 -14.40 -29.67 -20.06
C LEU A 263 -15.58 -30.55 -19.63
N LEU A 264 -16.47 -30.02 -18.78
CA LEU A 264 -17.69 -30.71 -18.34
C LEU A 264 -18.85 -30.57 -19.34
N GLY A 265 -18.66 -29.84 -20.44
CA GLY A 265 -19.66 -29.66 -21.50
C GLY A 265 -20.81 -28.72 -21.14
N ALA A 266 -20.62 -27.83 -20.16
CA ALA A 266 -21.64 -26.88 -19.74
C ALA A 266 -21.76 -25.68 -20.71
N ALA A 267 -20.67 -25.29 -21.36
CA ALA A 267 -20.67 -24.23 -22.37
C ALA A 267 -19.53 -24.34 -23.38
N PRO A 268 -19.67 -23.74 -24.58
CA PRO A 268 -18.60 -23.63 -25.55
C PRO A 268 -17.41 -22.79 -25.04
N ASP A 269 -16.21 -23.13 -25.49
CA ASP A 269 -14.95 -22.42 -25.25
C ASP A 269 -15.02 -20.94 -25.64
N ALA A 270 -15.61 -20.63 -26.79
CA ALA A 270 -15.78 -19.26 -27.27
C ALA A 270 -16.55 -18.37 -26.28
N LYS A 271 -17.51 -18.93 -25.52
CA LYS A 271 -18.24 -18.20 -24.48
C LYS A 271 -17.46 -18.18 -23.17
N ALA A 272 -16.91 -19.32 -22.77
CA ALA A 272 -16.15 -19.48 -21.53
C ALA A 272 -14.91 -18.58 -21.45
N PHE A 273 -14.22 -18.32 -22.57
CA PHE A 273 -13.03 -17.46 -22.62
C PHE A 273 -13.28 -16.09 -23.27
N SER A 274 -14.53 -15.75 -23.58
CA SER A 274 -14.91 -14.46 -24.20
C SER A 274 -14.46 -13.21 -23.42
N GLY A 275 -14.25 -13.35 -22.11
CA GLY A 275 -13.82 -12.23 -21.27
C GLY A 275 -12.43 -11.69 -21.60
N PHE A 276 -11.54 -12.51 -22.15
CA PHE A 276 -10.18 -12.09 -22.57
C PHE A 276 -10.18 -11.20 -23.82
N SER A 277 -11.25 -11.26 -24.63
CA SER A 277 -11.45 -10.38 -25.78
C SER A 277 -12.44 -9.24 -25.48
N SER A 278 -12.82 -9.04 -24.22
CA SER A 278 -13.80 -8.00 -23.86
C SER A 278 -13.17 -6.60 -23.86
N PRO A 279 -13.92 -5.55 -24.27
CA PRO A 279 -13.44 -4.17 -24.17
C PRO A 279 -13.02 -3.80 -22.74
N THR A 280 -13.71 -4.32 -21.72
CA THR A 280 -13.38 -4.06 -20.32
C THR A 280 -12.01 -4.63 -19.92
N TRP A 281 -11.59 -5.77 -20.49
CA TRP A 281 -10.25 -6.31 -20.28
C TRP A 281 -9.17 -5.36 -20.80
N PHE A 282 -9.37 -4.80 -22.01
CA PHE A 282 -8.47 -3.79 -22.59
C PHE A 282 -8.50 -2.45 -21.84
N LEU A 283 -9.65 -2.07 -21.28
CA LEU A 283 -9.75 -0.91 -20.40
C LEU A 283 -8.87 -1.09 -19.15
N ILE A 284 -8.91 -2.25 -18.50
CA ILE A 284 -8.15 -2.50 -17.26
C ILE A 284 -6.65 -2.46 -17.51
N ILE A 285 -6.15 -3.14 -18.55
CA ILE A 285 -4.71 -3.13 -18.85
C ILE A 285 -4.21 -1.71 -19.12
N GLY A 286 -4.97 -0.90 -19.87
CA GLY A 286 -4.61 0.49 -20.13
C GLY A 286 -4.63 1.37 -18.87
N VAL A 287 -5.64 1.19 -18.01
CA VAL A 287 -5.75 1.94 -16.76
C VAL A 287 -4.67 1.50 -15.75
N PHE A 288 -4.30 0.22 -15.68
CA PHE A 288 -3.18 -0.27 -14.89
C PHE A 288 -1.83 0.23 -15.41
N ALA A 289 -1.65 0.36 -16.72
CA ALA A 289 -0.47 0.98 -17.29
C ALA A 289 -0.34 2.46 -16.87
N ILE A 290 -1.43 3.23 -16.99
CA ILE A 290 -1.48 4.62 -16.49
C ILE A 290 -1.08 4.65 -15.00
N ALA A 291 -1.65 3.77 -14.18
CA ALA A 291 -1.33 3.67 -12.75
C ALA A 291 0.14 3.35 -12.48
N ALA A 292 0.71 2.38 -13.20
CA ALA A 292 2.09 1.94 -13.08
C ALA A 292 3.06 3.06 -13.47
N ALA A 293 2.80 3.74 -14.58
CA ALA A 293 3.62 4.86 -15.05
C ALA A 293 3.72 5.94 -13.97
N ILE A 294 2.56 6.38 -13.49
CA ILE A 294 2.46 7.45 -12.51
C ILE A 294 3.10 7.05 -11.17
N SER A 295 2.96 5.78 -10.74
CA SER A 295 3.52 5.28 -9.48
C SER A 295 5.06 5.18 -9.49
N ARG A 296 5.68 5.07 -10.67
CA ARG A 296 7.15 5.12 -10.81
C ARG A 296 7.70 6.53 -10.83
N THR A 297 6.88 7.51 -11.22
CA THR A 297 7.29 8.91 -11.22
C THR A 297 7.09 9.55 -9.85
N GLY A 298 7.75 10.70 -9.63
CA GLY A 298 7.47 11.55 -8.46
C GLY A 298 6.15 12.31 -8.52
N LEU A 299 5.37 12.14 -9.59
CA LEU A 299 4.17 12.93 -9.86
C LEU A 299 3.11 12.77 -8.77
N LEU A 300 2.86 11.55 -8.30
CA LEU A 300 1.84 11.30 -7.26
C LEU A 300 2.17 12.00 -5.96
N PHE A 301 3.42 11.83 -5.51
CA PHE A 301 3.87 12.42 -4.27
C PHE A 301 3.87 13.95 -4.37
N ARG A 302 4.31 14.49 -5.52
CA ARG A 302 4.24 15.92 -5.82
C ARG A 302 2.80 16.45 -5.80
N MET A 303 1.86 15.77 -6.45
CA MET A 303 0.45 16.17 -6.47
C MET A 303 -0.16 16.17 -5.06
N ALA A 304 0.12 15.13 -4.27
CA ALA A 304 -0.37 15.06 -2.90
C ALA A 304 0.14 16.23 -2.03
N LEU A 305 1.44 16.55 -2.10
CA LEU A 305 2.02 17.67 -1.36
C LEU A 305 1.44 19.02 -1.80
N LEU A 306 1.23 19.22 -3.11
CA LEU A 306 0.63 20.46 -3.64
C LEU A 306 -0.81 20.65 -3.16
N ILE A 307 -1.61 19.59 -3.09
CA ILE A 307 -2.98 19.67 -2.58
C ILE A 307 -2.95 19.97 -1.08
N ILE A 308 -2.17 19.23 -0.29
CA ILE A 308 -2.06 19.42 1.16
C ILE A 308 -1.59 20.84 1.52
N ARG A 309 -0.62 21.39 0.76
CA ARG A 309 -0.11 22.76 0.93
C ARG A 309 -1.20 23.83 0.89
N ARG A 310 -2.33 23.58 0.21
CA ARG A 310 -3.41 24.57 0.01
C ARG A 310 -4.36 24.67 1.21
N PHE A 311 -4.34 23.69 2.11
CA PHE A 311 -5.28 23.62 3.24
C PHE A 311 -4.70 24.21 4.53
N PRO A 312 -5.56 24.66 5.47
CA PRO A 312 -5.13 25.20 6.76
C PRO A 312 -4.31 24.19 7.57
N GLN A 313 -3.38 24.69 8.39
CA GLN A 313 -2.50 23.90 9.27
C GLN A 313 -3.21 23.28 10.50
N SER A 314 -4.54 23.44 10.60
CA SER A 314 -5.33 22.84 11.69
C SER A 314 -5.56 21.36 11.44
N TYR A 315 -5.78 20.60 12.51
CA TYR A 315 -6.19 19.19 12.42
C TYR A 315 -7.37 18.96 11.45
N THR A 316 -8.40 19.81 11.51
CA THR A 316 -9.56 19.75 10.61
C THR A 316 -9.20 20.11 9.17
N GLY A 317 -8.30 21.06 8.95
CA GLY A 317 -7.82 21.41 7.61
C GLY A 317 -7.03 20.26 6.98
N GLN A 318 -6.14 19.64 7.74
CA GLN A 318 -5.26 18.56 7.28
C GLN A 318 -6.00 17.24 7.04
N THR A 319 -6.93 16.88 7.93
CA THR A 319 -7.79 15.72 7.71
C THR A 319 -8.65 15.92 6.46
N LEU A 320 -9.30 17.08 6.28
CA LEU A 320 -10.04 17.37 5.05
C LEU A 320 -9.13 17.31 3.80
N ALA A 321 -7.93 17.89 3.89
CA ALA A 321 -6.96 17.87 2.81
C ALA A 321 -6.64 16.43 2.37
N LEU A 322 -6.40 15.52 3.32
CA LEU A 322 -6.10 14.12 3.04
C LEU A 322 -7.28 13.38 2.41
N ALA A 323 -8.49 13.59 2.93
CA ALA A 323 -9.69 12.97 2.38
C ALA A 323 -9.96 13.45 0.94
N LEU A 324 -9.84 14.76 0.68
CA LEU A 324 -10.01 15.33 -0.66
C LEU A 324 -8.87 14.96 -1.62
N THR A 325 -7.64 14.87 -1.13
CA THR A 325 -6.48 14.40 -1.92
C THR A 325 -6.71 12.97 -2.39
N GLY A 326 -7.13 12.08 -1.48
CA GLY A 326 -7.44 10.70 -1.84
C GLY A 326 -8.59 10.60 -2.84
N LEU A 327 -9.66 11.36 -2.64
CA LEU A 327 -10.79 11.43 -3.57
C LEU A 327 -10.34 11.88 -4.97
N ALA A 328 -9.51 12.93 -5.05
CA ALA A 328 -9.00 13.46 -6.31
C ALA A 328 -8.04 12.49 -7.04
N LEU A 329 -7.24 11.72 -6.30
CA LEU A 329 -6.31 10.73 -6.87
C LEU A 329 -6.98 9.40 -7.22
N THR A 330 -8.20 9.14 -6.74
CA THR A 330 -8.95 7.91 -7.00
C THR A 330 -9.20 7.59 -8.48
N PRO A 331 -9.67 8.53 -9.33
CA PRO A 331 -9.84 8.26 -10.76
C PRO A 331 -8.52 8.15 -11.53
N ILE A 332 -7.40 8.51 -10.90
CA ILE A 332 -6.07 8.44 -11.51
C ILE A 332 -5.40 7.10 -11.17
N ILE A 333 -5.59 6.61 -9.94
CA ILE A 333 -4.94 5.40 -9.43
C ILE A 333 -5.99 4.31 -9.15
N PRO A 334 -6.21 3.39 -10.10
CA PRO A 334 -7.17 2.28 -10.00
C PRO A 334 -6.77 1.20 -8.98
N SER A 335 -5.72 1.40 -8.19
CA SER A 335 -5.24 0.48 -7.17
C SER A 335 -5.46 1.07 -5.79
N ALA A 336 -6.38 0.50 -5.01
CA ALA A 336 -6.58 0.87 -3.61
C ALA A 336 -5.28 0.67 -2.81
N ASN A 337 -4.56 -0.43 -3.06
CA ASN A 337 -3.29 -0.71 -2.38
C ASN A 337 -2.21 0.32 -2.72
N GLY A 338 -2.12 0.73 -3.99
CA GLY A 338 -1.20 1.78 -4.44
C GLY A 338 -1.52 3.13 -3.78
N ARG A 339 -2.80 3.48 -3.69
CA ARG A 339 -3.29 4.68 -2.99
C ARG A 339 -2.98 4.67 -1.49
N VAL A 340 -3.17 3.53 -0.82
CA VAL A 340 -2.86 3.36 0.61
C VAL A 340 -1.35 3.44 0.89
N ALA A 341 -0.52 2.85 0.01
CA ALA A 341 0.94 2.93 0.14
C ALA A 341 1.46 4.38 0.07
N LEU A 342 0.77 5.26 -0.66
CA LEU A 342 1.08 6.69 -0.74
C LEU A 342 0.59 7.46 0.49
N SER A 343 -0.61 7.14 0.97
CA SER A 343 -1.22 7.86 2.08
C SER A 343 -0.57 7.54 3.43
N SER A 344 0.07 6.37 3.57
CA SER A 344 0.76 5.97 4.80
C SER A 344 1.91 6.92 5.22
N PRO A 345 2.92 7.22 4.39
CA PRO A 345 3.97 8.18 4.76
C PRO A 345 3.42 9.60 4.93
N LEU A 346 2.42 10.00 4.14
CA LEU A 346 1.78 11.32 4.31
C LEU A 346 1.06 11.45 5.66
N ALA A 347 0.32 10.42 6.06
CA ALA A 347 -0.36 10.37 7.35
C ALA A 347 0.61 10.40 8.53
N LEU A 348 1.71 9.64 8.44
CA LEU A 348 2.80 9.65 9.43
C LEU A 348 3.40 11.03 9.59
N ASN A 349 3.87 11.63 8.50
CA ASN A 349 4.51 12.94 8.51
C ASN A 349 3.59 14.01 9.11
N ILE A 350 2.30 13.99 8.76
CA ILE A 350 1.32 14.95 9.30
C ILE A 350 1.08 14.68 10.80
N SER A 351 1.00 13.42 11.21
CA SER A 351 0.84 13.05 12.62
C SER A 351 2.03 13.50 13.47
N GLU A 352 3.25 13.29 12.99
CA GLU A 352 4.50 13.69 13.64
C GLU A 352 4.67 15.21 13.67
N ALA A 353 4.40 15.89 12.56
CA ALA A 353 4.44 17.35 12.49
C ALA A 353 3.38 18.03 13.38
N LEU A 354 2.27 17.33 13.69
CA LEU A 354 1.27 17.75 14.65
C LEU A 354 1.56 17.23 16.08
N HIS A 355 2.70 16.58 16.30
CA HIS A 355 3.15 16.01 17.58
C HIS A 355 2.14 15.05 18.23
N PHE A 356 1.37 14.34 17.41
CA PHE A 356 0.44 13.34 17.92
C PHE A 356 1.18 12.07 18.29
N LYS A 357 1.02 11.64 19.54
CA LYS A 357 1.48 10.33 19.99
C LYS A 357 0.80 9.24 19.16
N ASN A 358 1.53 8.15 18.92
CA ASN A 358 0.98 6.95 18.30
C ASN A 358 -0.30 6.51 19.03
N PHE A 359 -1.33 6.16 18.26
CA PHE A 359 -2.68 5.82 18.76
C PHE A 359 -3.46 6.91 19.49
N SER A 360 -3.00 8.15 19.51
CA SER A 360 -3.85 9.24 19.98
C SER A 360 -5.07 9.41 19.07
N PRO A 361 -6.19 9.98 19.58
CA PRO A 361 -7.36 10.27 18.76
C PRO A 361 -7.01 11.07 17.49
N GLY A 362 -6.11 12.07 17.59
CA GLY A 362 -5.65 12.84 16.43
C GLY A 362 -4.95 12.00 15.36
N ALA A 363 -4.05 11.09 15.75
CA ALA A 363 -3.37 10.19 14.82
C ALA A 363 -4.35 9.23 14.13
N VAL A 364 -5.31 8.67 14.88
CA VAL A 364 -6.34 7.80 14.32
C VAL A 364 -7.24 8.55 13.33
N GLY A 365 -7.62 9.79 13.65
CA GLY A 365 -8.44 10.59 12.76
C GLY A 365 -7.75 10.98 11.45
N ILE A 366 -6.44 11.25 11.46
CA ILE A 366 -5.63 11.41 10.24
C ILE A 366 -5.67 10.13 9.40
N ALA A 367 -5.41 8.97 10.02
CA ALA A 367 -5.43 7.68 9.34
C ALA A 367 -6.81 7.36 8.72
N MET A 368 -7.89 7.66 9.44
CA MET A 368 -9.26 7.45 8.95
C MET A 368 -9.63 8.40 7.82
N SER A 369 -9.11 9.63 7.85
CA SER A 369 -9.28 10.56 6.73
C SER A 369 -8.58 10.08 5.46
N CYS A 370 -7.38 9.49 5.60
CA CYS A 370 -6.71 8.81 4.51
C CYS A 370 -7.54 7.63 3.99
N LEU A 371 -8.06 6.78 4.87
CA LEU A 371 -8.89 5.63 4.47
C LEU A 371 -10.15 6.07 3.71
N LEU A 372 -10.79 7.15 4.17
CA LEU A 372 -11.97 7.72 3.51
C LEU A 372 -11.63 8.09 2.08
N GLY A 373 -10.65 8.98 1.87
CA GLY A 373 -10.29 9.49 0.54
C GLY A 373 -9.65 8.45 -0.37
N PHE A 374 -8.60 7.78 0.11
CA PHE A 374 -7.75 6.87 -0.69
C PHE A 374 -8.33 5.46 -0.81
N GLY A 375 -9.37 5.14 -0.04
CA GLY A 375 -10.01 3.82 -0.02
C GLY A 375 -11.50 3.88 -0.33
N HIS A 376 -12.31 4.41 0.57
CA HIS A 376 -13.76 4.25 0.51
C HIS A 376 -14.45 4.99 -0.63
N MET A 377 -13.91 6.14 -1.06
CA MET A 377 -14.52 6.90 -2.18
C MET A 377 -14.35 6.25 -3.56
N SER A 378 -13.72 5.08 -3.62
CA SER A 378 -13.45 4.36 -4.87
C SER A 378 -14.67 4.05 -5.72
N PHE A 379 -15.83 3.78 -5.11
CA PHE A 379 -17.04 3.42 -5.85
C PHE A 379 -17.57 4.55 -6.74
N MET A 380 -17.19 5.80 -6.49
CA MET A 380 -17.64 6.97 -7.27
C MET A 380 -17.12 6.97 -8.70
N PHE A 381 -15.97 6.33 -8.95
CA PHE A 381 -15.30 6.37 -10.24
C PHE A 381 -15.26 4.97 -10.84
N MET A 382 -15.64 4.82 -12.10
CA MET A 382 -15.66 3.51 -12.78
C MET A 382 -14.31 2.77 -12.66
N ASN A 383 -13.21 3.52 -12.77
CA ASN A 383 -11.85 3.01 -12.65
C ASN A 383 -11.22 3.20 -11.27
N GLY A 384 -12.00 3.41 -10.21
CA GLY A 384 -11.46 3.67 -8.86
C GLY A 384 -10.74 2.45 -8.25
N THR A 385 -11.30 1.25 -8.44
CA THR A 385 -10.65 -0.02 -8.02
C THR A 385 -10.93 -1.13 -9.02
N PRO A 386 -10.15 -2.24 -8.97
CA PRO A 386 -10.39 -3.38 -9.85
C PRO A 386 -11.77 -4.02 -9.60
N ALA A 387 -12.28 -3.91 -8.37
CA ALA A 387 -13.64 -4.30 -8.00
C ALA A 387 -14.73 -3.60 -8.81
N ASN A 388 -14.60 -2.28 -9.04
CA ASN A 388 -15.58 -1.51 -9.81
C ASN A 388 -15.65 -2.02 -11.26
N LEU A 389 -14.47 -2.29 -11.83
CA LEU A 389 -14.35 -2.81 -13.20
C LEU A 389 -14.87 -4.25 -13.29
N LEU A 390 -14.75 -5.05 -12.22
CA LEU A 390 -15.36 -6.39 -12.13
C LEU A 390 -16.88 -6.31 -12.14
N VAL A 391 -17.46 -5.43 -11.32
CA VAL A 391 -18.90 -5.19 -11.32
C VAL A 391 -19.36 -4.72 -12.69
N PHE A 392 -18.66 -3.75 -13.29
CA PHE A 392 -18.97 -3.27 -14.65
C PHE A 392 -18.92 -4.38 -15.71
N GLY A 393 -17.88 -5.23 -15.66
CA GLY A 393 -17.69 -6.33 -16.59
C GLY A 393 -18.69 -7.48 -16.45
N LEU A 394 -19.37 -7.59 -15.31
CA LEU A 394 -20.41 -8.59 -15.04
C LEU A 394 -21.83 -8.09 -15.30
N LEU A 395 -21.99 -6.82 -15.70
CA LEU A 395 -23.31 -6.29 -16.06
C LEU A 395 -23.80 -6.89 -17.38
N PRO A 396 -25.12 -7.07 -17.56
CA PRO A 396 -25.70 -7.43 -18.85
C PRO A 396 -25.26 -6.47 -19.96
N ALA A 397 -25.09 -7.00 -21.18
CA ALA A 397 -24.57 -6.25 -22.33
C ALA A 397 -25.46 -5.05 -22.70
N GLU A 398 -26.77 -5.19 -22.50
CA GLU A 398 -27.78 -4.18 -22.77
C GLU A 398 -27.57 -2.95 -21.87
N ILE A 399 -27.20 -3.17 -20.62
CA ILE A 399 -27.02 -2.10 -19.62
C ILE A 399 -25.61 -1.52 -19.71
N SER A 400 -24.59 -2.38 -19.80
CA SER A 400 -23.19 -1.95 -19.83
C SER A 400 -22.86 -1.10 -21.06
N SER A 401 -23.54 -1.31 -22.19
CA SER A 401 -23.34 -0.51 -23.41
C SER A 401 -23.68 0.98 -23.25
N GLY A 402 -24.63 1.31 -22.36
CA GLY A 402 -25.05 2.69 -22.09
C GLY A 402 -24.29 3.37 -20.95
N ILE A 403 -23.44 2.64 -20.23
CA ILE A 403 -22.71 3.16 -19.07
C ILE A 403 -21.35 3.68 -19.52
N THR A 404 -21.25 5.00 -19.62
CA THR A 404 -19.99 5.72 -19.82
C THR A 404 -19.34 6.06 -18.47
N TRP A 405 -18.07 6.47 -18.50
CA TRP A 405 -17.38 6.94 -17.28
C TRP A 405 -18.13 8.08 -16.58
N VAL A 406 -18.65 9.04 -17.36
CA VAL A 406 -19.43 10.18 -16.86
C VAL A 406 -20.77 9.75 -16.30
N TYR A 407 -21.44 8.80 -16.96
CA TYR A 407 -22.70 8.25 -16.47
C TYR A 407 -22.51 7.62 -15.08
N TRP A 408 -21.48 6.79 -14.93
CA TRP A 408 -21.13 6.19 -13.64
C TRP A 408 -20.95 7.24 -12.55
N LEU A 409 -20.11 8.26 -12.81
CA LEU A 409 -19.84 9.32 -11.85
C LEU A 409 -21.12 10.06 -11.47
N LYS A 410 -21.94 10.46 -12.45
CA LYS A 410 -23.20 11.18 -12.19
C LYS A 410 -24.17 10.37 -11.33
N THR A 411 -24.27 9.06 -11.56
CA THR A 411 -25.15 8.20 -10.76
C THR A 411 -24.61 7.96 -9.35
N ALA A 412 -23.29 7.80 -9.19
CA ALA A 412 -22.68 7.56 -7.88
C ALA A 412 -22.48 8.83 -7.03
N LEU A 413 -22.41 10.01 -7.66
CA LEU A 413 -22.05 11.28 -7.02
C LEU A 413 -22.97 11.69 -5.85
N PRO A 414 -24.31 11.66 -5.96
CA PRO A 414 -25.19 12.06 -4.85
C PRO A 414 -24.94 11.23 -3.59
N MET A 415 -24.80 9.91 -3.76
CA MET A 415 -24.50 8.99 -2.66
C MET A 415 -23.07 9.19 -2.14
N GLY A 416 -22.11 9.43 -3.03
CA GLY A 416 -20.72 9.76 -2.70
C GLY A 416 -20.61 10.99 -1.80
N ILE A 417 -21.30 12.08 -2.14
CA ILE A 417 -21.27 13.32 -1.35
C ILE A 417 -21.83 13.09 0.05
N ILE A 418 -22.99 12.41 0.15
CA ILE A 418 -23.61 12.12 1.44
C ILE A 418 -22.69 11.22 2.29
N PHE A 419 -22.16 10.15 1.70
CA PHE A 419 -21.27 9.23 2.41
C PHE A 419 -19.99 9.92 2.86
N PHE A 420 -19.38 10.77 2.01
CA PHE A 420 -18.19 11.55 2.36
C PHE A 420 -18.47 12.51 3.51
N ALA A 421 -19.55 13.29 3.42
CA ALA A 421 -19.91 14.27 4.45
C ALA A 421 -20.19 13.61 5.80
N LEU A 422 -21.01 12.55 5.82
CA LEU A 422 -21.34 11.83 7.06
C LEU A 422 -20.11 11.15 7.66
N SER A 423 -19.30 10.48 6.84
CA SER A 423 -18.07 9.80 7.30
C SER A 423 -17.05 10.80 7.83
N TYR A 424 -16.87 11.93 7.14
CA TYR A 424 -15.95 12.98 7.55
C TYR A 424 -16.41 13.67 8.84
N CYS A 425 -17.70 13.99 8.96
CA CYS A 425 -18.27 14.50 10.20
C CYS A 425 -18.07 13.52 11.36
N ALA A 426 -18.30 12.22 11.14
CA ALA A 426 -18.05 11.18 12.14
C ALA A 426 -16.56 11.14 12.55
N ILE A 427 -15.62 11.25 11.61
CA ILE A 427 -14.18 11.30 11.91
C ILE A 427 -13.86 12.49 12.82
N ILE A 428 -14.35 13.69 12.47
CA ILE A 428 -14.09 14.90 13.26
C ILE A 428 -14.81 14.91 14.61
N MET A 429 -15.92 14.18 14.77
CA MET A 429 -16.63 14.07 16.05
C MET A 429 -15.98 13.03 16.97
N LEU A 430 -15.63 11.86 16.44
CA LEU A 430 -15.11 10.73 17.23
C LEU A 430 -13.62 10.88 17.57
N TYR A 431 -12.84 11.54 16.72
CA TYR A 431 -11.37 11.59 16.82
C TYR A 431 -10.84 13.01 17.03
N ARG A 432 -11.43 13.78 17.95
CA ARG A 432 -10.92 15.13 18.27
C ARG A 432 -9.62 15.06 19.08
N PRO A 433 -8.54 15.71 18.64
CA PRO A 433 -7.34 15.85 19.45
C PRO A 433 -7.62 16.81 20.62
N GLY A 434 -7.12 16.48 21.80
CA GLY A 434 -7.26 17.32 23.01
C GLY A 434 -6.36 18.56 23.03
N ILE A 435 -5.40 18.66 22.10
CA ILE A 435 -4.42 19.76 22.02
C ILE A 435 -4.57 20.44 20.66
N LYS A 436 -4.61 21.78 20.64
CA LYS A 436 -4.52 22.57 19.40
C LYS A 436 -3.07 22.57 18.95
N THR A 437 -2.79 21.92 17.82
CA THR A 437 -1.47 21.89 17.20
C THR A 437 -1.54 22.51 15.80
N SER A 438 -0.45 23.15 15.37
CA SER A 438 -0.30 23.78 14.06
C SER A 438 0.91 23.19 13.36
N LEU A 439 0.71 22.73 12.14
CA LEU A 439 1.73 22.12 11.30
C LEU A 439 2.73 23.18 10.79
N ASN A 440 4.04 22.93 10.86
CA ASN A 440 5.00 23.83 10.24
C ASN A 440 5.05 23.58 8.71
N HIS A 441 4.60 24.55 7.91
CA HIS A 441 4.61 24.51 6.43
C HIS A 441 6.03 24.34 5.85
N ASP A 442 7.06 24.64 6.63
CA ASP A 442 8.45 24.57 6.20
C ASP A 442 8.84 23.13 5.77
N ILE A 443 8.29 22.09 6.42
CA ILE A 443 8.56 20.67 6.05
C ILE A 443 7.99 20.33 4.67
N ILE A 444 6.76 20.77 4.37
CA ILE A 444 6.13 20.51 3.07
C ILE A 444 6.89 21.26 1.96
N GLU A 445 7.32 22.49 2.24
CA GLU A 445 8.10 23.28 1.29
C GLU A 445 9.48 22.64 1.03
N ALA A 446 10.14 22.11 2.07
CA ALA A 446 11.38 21.35 1.97
C ALA A 446 11.24 20.10 1.09
N GLN A 447 10.17 19.33 1.28
CA GLN A 447 9.87 18.15 0.47
C GLN A 447 9.62 18.50 -1.00
N ILE A 448 8.85 19.56 -1.28
CA ILE A 448 8.61 20.04 -2.64
C ILE A 448 9.92 20.52 -3.28
N LYS A 449 10.76 21.22 -2.53
CA LYS A 449 12.06 21.71 -3.01
C LYS A 449 13.02 20.56 -3.34
N THR A 450 13.00 19.50 -2.53
CA THR A 450 13.82 18.28 -2.73
C THR A 450 13.41 17.48 -3.97
N LEU A 451 12.11 17.45 -4.30
CA LEU A 451 11.64 16.85 -5.55
C LEU A 451 12.20 17.56 -6.79
N GLY A 452 12.50 18.87 -6.67
CA GLY A 452 13.02 19.70 -7.74
C GLY A 452 11.99 19.97 -8.86
N PRO A 453 12.43 20.47 -10.03
CA PRO A 453 11.54 20.75 -11.15
C PRO A 453 10.86 19.48 -11.67
N ILE A 454 9.75 19.65 -12.40
CA ILE A 454 9.04 18.52 -13.01
C ILE A 454 9.94 17.85 -14.06
N THR A 455 10.16 16.57 -13.90
CA THR A 455 10.96 15.76 -14.83
C THR A 455 10.17 15.48 -16.11
N LEU A 456 10.87 15.13 -17.19
CA LEU A 456 10.22 14.79 -18.46
C LEU A 456 9.25 13.60 -18.30
N GLN A 457 9.62 12.59 -17.53
CA GLN A 457 8.76 11.43 -17.24
C GLN A 457 7.50 11.81 -16.47
N GLU A 458 7.61 12.68 -15.46
CA GLU A 458 6.46 13.22 -14.74
C GLU A 458 5.55 14.04 -15.67
N LYS A 459 6.14 14.85 -16.57
CA LYS A 459 5.39 15.66 -17.53
C LYS A 459 4.61 14.80 -18.53
N ILE A 460 5.24 13.79 -19.11
CA ILE A 460 4.59 12.85 -20.04
C ILE A 460 3.47 12.08 -19.35
N SER A 461 3.73 11.59 -18.12
CA SER A 461 2.71 10.91 -17.31
C SER A 461 1.52 11.83 -17.03
N LEU A 462 1.76 13.07 -16.61
CA LEU A 462 0.73 14.05 -16.32
C LEU A 462 -0.11 14.39 -17.56
N ILE A 463 0.53 14.64 -18.70
CA ILE A 463 -0.15 14.90 -19.96
C ILE A 463 -1.02 13.70 -20.36
N THR A 464 -0.50 12.48 -20.24
CA THR A 464 -1.24 11.27 -20.60
C THR A 464 -2.45 11.05 -19.69
N VAL A 465 -2.33 11.33 -18.40
CA VAL A 465 -3.45 11.27 -17.45
C VAL A 465 -4.52 12.28 -17.78
N ILE A 466 -4.12 13.54 -17.99
CA ILE A 466 -5.06 14.62 -18.34
C ILE A 466 -5.78 14.28 -19.63
N PHE A 467 -5.03 13.84 -20.66
CA PHE A 467 -5.60 13.36 -21.92
C PHE A 467 -6.61 12.23 -21.68
N SER A 468 -6.25 11.20 -20.91
CA SER A 468 -7.11 10.03 -20.66
C SER A 468 -8.41 10.41 -19.96
N ILE A 469 -8.33 11.27 -18.93
CA ILE A 469 -9.51 11.74 -18.19
C ILE A 469 -10.40 12.59 -19.08
N LEU A 470 -9.82 13.53 -19.84
CA LEU A 470 -10.58 14.36 -20.78
C LEU A 470 -11.27 13.48 -21.84
N ALA A 471 -10.55 12.52 -22.40
CA ALA A 471 -11.08 11.58 -23.38
C ALA A 471 -12.21 10.70 -22.78
N PHE A 472 -12.09 10.22 -21.53
CA PHE A 472 -13.20 9.53 -20.86
C PHE A 472 -14.41 10.43 -20.64
N VAL A 473 -14.19 11.70 -20.33
CA VAL A 473 -15.27 12.68 -20.13
C VAL A 473 -15.97 13.01 -21.45
N THR A 474 -15.23 13.08 -22.56
CA THR A 474 -15.76 13.38 -23.90
C THR A 474 -16.23 12.15 -24.66
N GLU A 475 -16.23 10.96 -24.05
CA GLU A 475 -16.77 9.72 -24.63
C GLU A 475 -18.15 9.88 -25.29
N PRO A 476 -19.11 10.60 -24.69
CA PRO A 476 -20.41 10.84 -25.31
C PRO A 476 -20.37 11.63 -26.63
N TRP A 477 -19.28 12.37 -26.92
CA TRP A 477 -19.15 13.21 -28.10
C TRP A 477 -18.41 12.53 -29.25
N HIS A 478 -17.32 11.82 -28.95
CA HIS A 478 -16.52 11.15 -29.99
C HIS A 478 -16.87 9.67 -30.16
N HIS A 479 -17.67 9.08 -29.27
CA HIS A 479 -18.10 7.67 -29.30
C HIS A 479 -16.98 6.61 -29.28
N ILE A 480 -15.72 7.02 -29.18
CA ILE A 480 -14.58 6.14 -28.88
C ILE A 480 -14.72 5.59 -27.45
N LYS A 481 -14.94 4.28 -27.33
CA LYS A 481 -15.07 3.59 -26.04
C LYS A 481 -13.83 3.77 -25.18
N GLY A 482 -14.02 3.89 -23.86
CA GLY A 482 -12.93 4.05 -22.89
C GLY A 482 -11.81 2.99 -22.99
N ALA A 483 -12.13 1.76 -23.39
CA ALA A 483 -11.14 0.69 -23.61
C ALA A 483 -10.00 1.11 -24.56
N TRP A 484 -10.35 1.76 -25.66
CA TRP A 484 -9.41 2.16 -26.71
C TRP A 484 -8.62 3.40 -26.32
N ILE A 485 -9.24 4.32 -25.57
CA ILE A 485 -8.56 5.46 -24.96
C ILE A 485 -7.46 4.98 -24.01
N ALA A 486 -7.80 4.03 -23.12
CA ALA A 486 -6.85 3.50 -22.15
C ALA A 486 -5.70 2.74 -22.83
N LEU A 487 -5.99 1.96 -23.88
CA LEU A 487 -4.98 1.25 -24.65
C LEU A 487 -4.05 2.21 -25.40
N PHE A 488 -4.58 3.29 -25.97
CA PHE A 488 -3.77 4.34 -26.59
C PHE A 488 -2.81 4.97 -25.57
N SER A 489 -3.31 5.31 -24.38
CA SER A 489 -2.49 5.85 -23.30
C SER A 489 -1.39 4.88 -22.85
N PHE A 490 -1.67 3.58 -22.82
CA PHE A 490 -0.64 2.57 -22.57
C PHE A 490 0.48 2.61 -23.62
N LEU A 491 0.12 2.67 -24.91
CA LEU A 491 1.10 2.74 -25.99
C LEU A 491 1.94 4.03 -25.93
N VAL A 492 1.34 5.17 -25.60
CA VAL A 492 2.06 6.43 -25.41
C VAL A 492 3.07 6.32 -24.24
N LEU A 493 2.66 5.75 -23.11
CA LEU A 493 3.53 5.59 -21.93
C LEU A 493 4.67 4.59 -22.17
N PHE A 494 4.40 3.53 -22.93
CA PHE A 494 5.42 2.56 -23.31
C PHE A 494 6.40 3.14 -24.34
N GLY A 495 5.89 3.76 -25.41
CA GLY A 495 6.70 4.37 -26.47
C GLY A 495 7.55 5.55 -25.98
N SER A 496 7.12 6.25 -24.93
CA SER A 496 7.88 7.32 -24.28
C SER A 496 8.92 6.84 -23.26
N SER A 497 9.08 5.53 -23.07
CA SER A 497 9.99 4.92 -22.08
C SER A 497 9.69 5.29 -20.62
N VAL A 498 8.50 5.84 -20.34
CA VAL A 498 8.01 6.02 -18.96
C VAL A 498 7.66 4.66 -18.35
N LEU A 499 7.03 3.80 -19.17
CA LEU A 499 6.87 2.38 -18.88
C LEU A 499 7.90 1.60 -19.69
N ASP A 500 8.85 0.98 -18.98
CA ASP A 500 9.75 -0.01 -19.56
C ASP A 500 9.15 -1.42 -19.42
N GLU A 501 9.74 -2.38 -20.12
CA GLU A 501 9.30 -3.78 -20.10
C GLU A 501 9.30 -4.38 -18.68
N ARG A 502 10.26 -3.97 -17.84
CA ARG A 502 10.35 -4.41 -16.44
C ARG A 502 9.16 -3.91 -15.63
N ALA A 503 8.76 -2.65 -15.79
CA ALA A 503 7.60 -2.08 -15.12
C ALA A 503 6.30 -2.71 -15.59
N VAL A 504 6.16 -2.97 -16.89
CA VAL A 504 4.98 -3.67 -17.42
C VAL A 504 4.82 -5.04 -16.75
N ARG A 505 5.90 -5.79 -16.55
CA ARG A 505 5.83 -7.10 -15.87
C ARG A 505 5.62 -7.01 -14.35
N ARG A 506 6.19 -6.00 -13.69
CA ARG A 506 6.21 -5.89 -12.23
C ARG A 506 5.04 -5.10 -11.65
N ASP A 507 4.69 -3.98 -12.28
CA ASP A 507 3.80 -2.96 -11.71
C ASP A 507 2.34 -3.10 -12.21
N ILE A 508 2.11 -3.85 -13.29
CA ILE A 508 0.76 -4.25 -13.74
C ILE A 508 0.36 -5.55 -13.03
N ASP A 509 -0.85 -5.57 -12.47
CA ASP A 509 -1.41 -6.75 -11.80
C ASP A 509 -1.95 -7.77 -12.82
N TRP A 510 -1.03 -8.57 -13.38
CA TRP A 510 -1.35 -9.64 -14.34
C TRP A 510 -2.23 -10.73 -13.74
N ASN A 511 -2.05 -11.02 -12.45
CA ASN A 511 -2.85 -12.02 -11.76
C ASN A 511 -4.32 -11.59 -11.74
N PHE A 512 -4.60 -10.34 -11.38
CA PHE A 512 -5.96 -9.79 -11.47
C PHE A 512 -6.48 -9.80 -12.91
N LEU A 513 -5.67 -9.35 -13.88
CA LEU A 513 -6.09 -9.26 -15.29
C LEU A 513 -6.51 -10.62 -15.88
N ILE A 514 -5.76 -11.68 -15.54
CA ILE A 514 -6.06 -13.06 -15.96
C ILE A 514 -7.34 -13.56 -15.27
N SER A 515 -7.44 -13.39 -13.94
CA SER A 515 -8.65 -13.72 -13.19
C SER A 515 -9.88 -13.03 -13.77
N PHE A 516 -9.74 -11.76 -14.08
CA PHE A 516 -10.81 -10.92 -14.56
C PHE A 516 -11.37 -11.43 -15.90
N GLY A 517 -10.48 -11.70 -16.86
CA GLY A 517 -10.89 -12.27 -18.15
C GLY A 517 -11.62 -13.61 -17.99
N ALA A 518 -11.13 -14.46 -17.09
CA ALA A 518 -11.76 -15.75 -16.80
C ALA A 518 -13.15 -15.60 -16.12
N LEU A 519 -13.29 -14.65 -15.19
CA LEU A 519 -14.54 -14.42 -14.47
C LEU A 519 -15.63 -13.77 -15.34
N ILE A 520 -15.26 -12.83 -16.22
CA ILE A 520 -16.22 -12.32 -17.22
C ILE A 520 -16.66 -13.46 -18.13
N GLY A 521 -15.71 -14.26 -18.62
CA GLY A 521 -16.02 -15.41 -19.46
C GLY A 521 -16.98 -16.39 -18.80
N PHE A 522 -16.75 -16.70 -17.52
CA PHE A 522 -17.66 -17.53 -16.73
C PHE A 522 -19.02 -16.85 -16.45
N GLY A 523 -19.06 -15.54 -16.22
CA GLY A 523 -20.31 -14.78 -16.14
C GLY A 523 -21.12 -14.84 -17.42
N ASN A 524 -20.46 -14.79 -18.59
CA ASN A 524 -21.09 -14.96 -19.89
C ASN A 524 -21.62 -16.38 -20.12
N VAL A 525 -20.91 -17.41 -19.61
CA VAL A 525 -21.40 -18.80 -19.58
C VAL A 525 -22.71 -18.90 -18.79
N MET A 526 -22.75 -18.31 -17.60
CA MET A 526 -23.97 -18.30 -16.79
C MET A 526 -25.13 -17.62 -17.52
N SER A 527 -24.91 -16.42 -18.05
CA SER A 527 -25.96 -15.66 -18.76
C SER A 527 -26.45 -16.37 -20.03
N SER A 528 -25.56 -16.97 -20.81
CA SER A 528 -25.93 -17.67 -22.06
C SER A 528 -26.53 -19.06 -21.86
N SER A 529 -26.32 -19.68 -20.70
CA SER A 529 -26.89 -21.00 -20.39
C SER A 529 -28.42 -20.99 -20.18
N GLY A 530 -29.04 -19.81 -20.04
CA GLY A 530 -30.44 -19.67 -19.66
C GLY A 530 -30.73 -19.91 -18.17
N LEU A 531 -29.70 -20.23 -17.37
CA LEU A 531 -29.81 -20.47 -15.93
C LEU A 531 -30.44 -19.28 -15.19
N THR A 532 -30.04 -18.06 -15.58
CA THR A 532 -30.59 -16.78 -15.09
C THR A 532 -32.12 -16.75 -15.12
N GLY A 533 -32.74 -17.16 -16.23
CA GLY A 533 -34.19 -17.18 -16.38
C GLY A 533 -34.86 -18.26 -15.53
N VAL A 534 -34.26 -19.45 -15.44
CA VAL A 534 -34.79 -20.56 -14.62
C VAL A 534 -34.76 -20.22 -13.13
N ILE A 535 -33.66 -19.63 -12.65
CA ILE A 535 -33.54 -19.16 -11.27
C ILE A 535 -34.58 -18.06 -11.01
N ALA A 536 -34.67 -17.06 -11.88
CA ALA A 536 -35.62 -15.97 -11.74
C ALA A 536 -37.07 -16.49 -11.64
N GLY A 537 -37.47 -17.44 -12.50
CA GLY A 537 -38.81 -18.03 -12.47
C GLY A 537 -39.11 -18.80 -11.18
N LYS A 538 -38.14 -19.54 -10.63
CA LYS A 538 -38.31 -20.27 -9.36
C LYS A 538 -38.30 -19.38 -8.12
N VAL A 539 -37.55 -18.29 -8.16
CA VAL A 539 -37.44 -17.35 -7.03
C VAL A 539 -38.57 -16.33 -7.05
N SER A 540 -39.15 -16.01 -8.22
CA SER A 540 -40.22 -15.01 -8.41
C SER A 540 -41.40 -15.10 -7.42
N PRO A 541 -41.95 -16.28 -7.08
CA PRO A 541 -43.05 -16.38 -6.11
C PRO A 541 -42.68 -15.89 -4.71
N TYR A 542 -41.41 -16.04 -4.32
CA TYR A 542 -40.89 -15.61 -3.02
C TYR A 542 -40.46 -14.14 -3.01
N LEU A 543 -40.35 -13.51 -4.19
CA LEU A 543 -39.96 -12.11 -4.33
C LEU A 543 -41.11 -11.13 -4.09
N GLY A 544 -42.36 -11.59 -4.05
CA GLY A 544 -43.54 -10.73 -3.87
C GLY A 544 -43.46 -9.81 -2.64
N PHE A 545 -42.83 -10.28 -1.56
CA PHE A 545 -42.58 -9.47 -0.35
C PHE A 545 -41.53 -8.37 -0.58
N PHE A 546 -40.49 -8.64 -1.37
CA PHE A 546 -39.40 -7.71 -1.65
C PHE A 546 -39.73 -6.73 -2.79
N SER A 547 -40.57 -7.14 -3.75
CA SER A 547 -41.01 -6.30 -4.87
C SER A 547 -41.89 -5.14 -4.43
N GLY A 548 -42.58 -5.26 -3.29
CA GLY A 548 -43.43 -4.20 -2.74
C GLY A 548 -42.67 -3.00 -2.18
N ASN A 549 -41.39 -3.17 -1.77
CA ASN A 549 -40.58 -2.09 -1.23
C ASN A 549 -39.12 -2.17 -1.69
N LYS A 550 -38.77 -1.34 -2.68
CA LYS A 550 -37.42 -1.23 -3.26
C LYS A 550 -36.34 -0.97 -2.20
N LEU A 551 -36.63 -0.23 -1.13
CA LEU A 551 -35.65 0.04 -0.05
C LEU A 551 -35.32 -1.22 0.74
N VAL A 552 -36.32 -2.03 1.07
CA VAL A 552 -36.13 -3.31 1.79
C VAL A 552 -35.27 -4.24 0.94
N PHE A 553 -35.53 -4.31 -0.37
CA PHE A 553 -34.72 -5.11 -1.28
C PHE A 553 -33.24 -4.68 -1.30
N LEU A 554 -32.95 -3.38 -1.42
CA LEU A 554 -31.57 -2.88 -1.38
C LEU A 554 -30.89 -3.12 -0.03
N LEU A 555 -31.63 -3.00 1.07
CA LEU A 555 -31.12 -3.26 2.42
C LEU A 555 -30.76 -4.75 2.60
N VAL A 556 -31.60 -5.66 2.10
CA VAL A 556 -31.34 -7.11 2.13
C VAL A 556 -30.13 -7.47 1.28
N ILE A 557 -29.97 -6.86 0.11
CA ILE A 557 -28.76 -7.02 -0.72
C ILE A 557 -27.51 -6.55 0.06
N SER A 558 -27.58 -5.39 0.69
CA SER A 558 -26.46 -4.85 1.49
C SER A 558 -26.08 -5.79 2.65
N ILE A 559 -27.07 -6.26 3.43
CA ILE A 559 -26.85 -7.20 4.54
C ILE A 559 -26.33 -8.54 4.04
N SER A 560 -26.91 -9.11 2.98
CA SER A 560 -26.45 -10.38 2.42
C SER A 560 -25.01 -10.28 1.90
N PHE A 561 -24.63 -9.16 1.29
CA PHE A 561 -23.25 -8.90 0.89
C PHE A 561 -22.31 -8.84 2.10
N TYR A 562 -22.72 -8.16 3.17
CA TYR A 562 -21.95 -8.12 4.41
C TYR A 562 -21.73 -9.52 5.02
N LEU A 563 -22.78 -10.34 5.07
CA LEU A 563 -22.69 -11.71 5.57
C LEU A 563 -21.76 -12.56 4.68
N LEU A 564 -21.87 -12.42 3.37
CA LEU A 564 -21.00 -13.13 2.42
C LEU A 564 -19.52 -12.73 2.62
N ARG A 565 -19.26 -11.46 2.90
CA ARG A 565 -17.92 -10.93 3.18
C ARG A 565 -17.30 -11.45 4.48
N LEU A 566 -18.08 -12.02 5.40
CA LEU A 566 -17.53 -12.71 6.58
C LEU A 566 -16.86 -14.04 6.20
N ALA A 567 -17.38 -14.70 5.15
CA ALA A 567 -16.87 -15.98 4.67
C ALA A 567 -15.88 -15.84 3.50
N LEU A 568 -16.00 -14.77 2.69
CA LEU A 568 -15.27 -14.63 1.44
C LEU A 568 -14.43 -13.35 1.33
N PRO A 569 -13.27 -13.41 0.66
CA PRO A 569 -12.53 -12.23 0.22
C PRO A 569 -13.36 -11.35 -0.72
N SER A 570 -12.93 -10.09 -0.89
CA SER A 570 -13.71 -9.07 -1.62
C SER A 570 -14.05 -9.46 -3.07
N PRO A 571 -13.08 -9.86 -3.94
CA PRO A 571 -13.40 -10.18 -5.33
C PRO A 571 -14.32 -11.40 -5.51
N PRO A 572 -14.10 -12.54 -4.81
CA PRO A 572 -15.05 -13.66 -4.76
C PRO A 572 -16.47 -13.27 -4.34
N ALA A 573 -16.60 -12.49 -3.26
CA ALA A 573 -17.90 -12.07 -2.75
C ALA A 573 -18.65 -11.23 -3.81
N GLN A 574 -17.95 -10.29 -4.46
CA GLN A 574 -18.52 -9.46 -5.52
C GLN A 574 -19.02 -10.28 -6.70
N LEU A 575 -18.21 -11.24 -7.17
CA LEU A 575 -18.60 -12.14 -8.25
C LEU A 575 -19.88 -12.90 -7.92
N ILE A 576 -19.90 -13.59 -6.77
CA ILE A 576 -21.04 -14.44 -6.37
C ILE A 576 -22.29 -13.58 -6.20
N SER A 577 -22.18 -12.41 -5.58
CA SER A 577 -23.31 -11.51 -5.42
C SER A 577 -23.81 -10.95 -6.74
N MET A 578 -22.94 -10.52 -7.65
CA MET A 578 -23.36 -10.05 -8.98
C MET A 578 -24.07 -11.17 -9.75
N LEU A 579 -23.46 -12.35 -9.85
CA LEU A 579 -24.03 -13.46 -10.61
C LEU A 579 -25.35 -13.99 -10.03
N SER A 580 -25.52 -13.95 -8.70
CA SER A 580 -26.73 -14.46 -8.05
C SER A 580 -27.87 -13.44 -8.02
N ILE A 581 -27.56 -12.14 -7.88
CA ILE A 581 -28.57 -11.10 -7.62
C ILE A 581 -29.05 -10.43 -8.91
N VAL A 582 -28.19 -10.26 -9.92
CA VAL A 582 -28.57 -9.62 -11.20
C VAL A 582 -29.78 -10.29 -11.89
N PRO A 583 -29.91 -11.63 -11.92
CA PRO A 583 -31.12 -12.30 -12.43
C PRO A 583 -32.41 -11.84 -11.73
N VAL A 584 -32.36 -11.82 -10.39
CA VAL A 584 -33.48 -11.46 -9.51
C VAL A 584 -33.86 -9.99 -9.69
N ALA A 585 -32.85 -9.13 -9.76
CA ALA A 585 -33.00 -7.70 -9.97
C ALA A 585 -33.76 -7.37 -11.25
N SER A 586 -33.32 -7.99 -12.34
CA SER A 586 -33.87 -7.76 -13.68
C SER A 586 -35.35 -8.17 -13.73
N ALA A 587 -35.71 -9.28 -13.07
CA ALA A 587 -37.10 -9.73 -12.95
C ALA A 587 -38.00 -8.78 -12.13
N THR A 588 -37.43 -8.08 -11.14
CA THR A 588 -38.15 -7.09 -10.30
C THR A 588 -38.16 -5.67 -10.88
N GLY A 589 -37.60 -5.47 -12.08
CA GLY A 589 -37.49 -4.15 -12.72
C GLY A 589 -36.47 -3.20 -12.06
N ILE A 590 -35.57 -3.72 -11.24
CA ILE A 590 -34.49 -2.95 -10.60
C ILE A 590 -33.26 -3.01 -11.49
N ASN A 591 -32.72 -1.85 -11.85
CA ASN A 591 -31.54 -1.77 -12.72
C ASN A 591 -30.32 -2.47 -12.05
N PRO A 592 -29.76 -3.55 -12.65
CA PRO A 592 -28.56 -4.25 -12.19
C PRO A 592 -27.36 -3.36 -11.85
N PHE A 593 -27.21 -2.21 -12.52
CA PHE A 593 -26.14 -1.26 -12.24
C PHE A 593 -26.22 -0.70 -10.82
N ILE A 594 -27.43 -0.39 -10.34
CA ILE A 594 -27.65 0.13 -8.98
C ILE A 594 -27.26 -0.91 -7.94
N ILE A 595 -27.50 -2.19 -8.22
CA ILE A 595 -27.10 -3.30 -7.34
C ILE A 595 -25.60 -3.43 -7.31
N GLY A 596 -24.94 -3.30 -8.46
CA GLY A 596 -23.48 -3.19 -8.54
C GLY A 596 -22.93 -2.09 -7.64
N LEU A 597 -23.51 -0.88 -7.69
CA LEU A 597 -23.11 0.23 -6.81
C LEU A 597 -23.33 -0.07 -5.32
N VAL A 598 -24.49 -0.64 -4.96
CA VAL A 598 -24.77 -1.03 -3.56
C VAL A 598 -23.77 -2.07 -3.08
N ILE A 599 -23.47 -3.10 -3.87
CA ILE A 599 -22.47 -4.12 -3.57
C ILE A 599 -21.08 -3.50 -3.35
N LEU A 600 -20.66 -2.55 -4.19
CA LEU A 600 -19.35 -1.90 -4.07
C LEU A 600 -19.24 -1.09 -2.77
N ILE A 601 -20.30 -0.41 -2.38
CA ILE A 601 -20.33 0.39 -1.15
C ILE A 601 -20.37 -0.52 0.08
N SER A 602 -21.23 -1.54 0.06
CA SER A 602 -21.31 -2.58 1.10
C SER A 602 -20.06 -3.47 1.13
N GLY A 603 -19.14 -3.37 0.19
CA GLY A 603 -17.89 -4.12 0.21
C GLY A 603 -16.79 -3.54 1.10
N ASN A 604 -16.94 -2.28 1.52
CA ASN A 604 -15.92 -1.55 2.27
C ASN A 604 -16.34 -1.11 3.70
N PRO A 605 -17.18 -1.83 4.46
CA PRO A 605 -17.51 -1.43 5.83
C PRO A 605 -16.30 -1.60 6.75
N TRP A 606 -16.13 -0.66 7.67
CA TRP A 606 -15.03 -0.61 8.63
C TRP A 606 -15.32 -1.44 9.91
N PHE A 607 -16.60 -1.71 10.22
CA PHE A 607 -17.00 -2.21 11.53
C PHE A 607 -16.69 -3.70 11.79
N PHE A 608 -16.37 -4.49 10.75
CA PHE A 608 -16.11 -5.93 10.90
C PHE A 608 -14.69 -6.34 10.47
N THR A 609 -14.01 -7.09 11.35
CA THR A 609 -12.74 -7.74 11.07
C THR A 609 -12.93 -8.96 10.15
N ALA A 610 -13.30 -8.73 8.89
CA ALA A 610 -13.38 -9.79 7.90
C ALA A 610 -12.00 -10.47 7.73
N PRO A 611 -11.93 -11.79 7.47
CA PRO A 611 -10.68 -12.46 7.13
C PRO A 611 -10.12 -11.84 5.84
N GLY A 612 -9.09 -11.00 5.95
CA GLY A 612 -8.44 -10.33 4.82
C GLY A 612 -8.43 -8.80 4.85
N HIS A 613 -9.26 -8.15 5.69
CA HIS A 613 -9.10 -6.71 5.98
C HIS A 613 -8.42 -6.54 7.35
N CYS A 614 -7.09 -6.47 7.33
CA CYS A 614 -6.26 -6.36 8.53
C CYS A 614 -6.38 -5.03 9.29
N LEU A 615 -7.09 -4.01 8.78
CA LEU A 615 -7.07 -2.68 9.39
C LEU A 615 -7.64 -2.63 10.82
N PRO A 616 -8.81 -3.21 11.15
CA PRO A 616 -9.34 -3.13 12.52
C PRO A 616 -8.71 -4.18 13.46
N LYS A 617 -8.21 -5.31 12.93
CA LYS A 617 -7.45 -6.29 13.74
C LYS A 617 -6.07 -5.74 14.14
N CYS A 618 -5.43 -4.95 13.27
CA CYS A 618 -4.23 -4.18 13.57
C CYS A 618 -4.49 -3.04 14.55
N LEU A 619 -5.61 -2.32 14.42
CA LEU A 619 -5.91 -1.14 15.24
C LEU A 619 -6.52 -1.45 16.62
N LEU A 620 -7.30 -2.53 16.77
CA LEU A 620 -8.09 -2.78 17.99
C LEU A 620 -7.62 -3.98 18.82
N ARG A 621 -6.87 -4.93 18.24
CA ARG A 621 -6.48 -6.18 18.92
C ARG A 621 -4.96 -6.29 19.08
N ASN A 622 -4.32 -5.32 19.75
CA ASN A 622 -3.20 -5.66 20.63
C ASN A 622 -2.84 -4.60 21.68
N GLY A 623 -3.67 -4.59 22.72
CA GLY A 623 -3.22 -4.31 24.09
C GLY A 623 -2.60 -5.51 24.81
N ARG A 624 -2.64 -6.75 24.29
CA ARG A 624 -2.07 -7.98 24.92
C ARG A 624 -2.01 -9.17 23.92
N LYS A 625 -0.80 -9.74 23.73
CA LYS A 625 -0.40 -11.06 23.15
C LYS A 625 0.01 -11.16 21.66
N SER A 626 1.10 -11.90 21.46
CA SER A 626 1.91 -12.06 20.24
C SER A 626 1.16 -12.59 19.01
N PHE A 627 1.70 -12.27 17.82
CA PHE A 627 1.23 -12.77 16.53
C PHE A 627 2.09 -13.97 16.11
N SER A 628 1.46 -15.09 15.77
CA SER A 628 2.13 -16.23 15.10
C SER A 628 2.26 -15.96 13.60
N ALA A 629 3.45 -16.22 13.05
CA ALA A 629 3.98 -15.82 11.75
C ALA A 629 3.36 -16.46 10.48
N GLN A 630 2.03 -16.53 10.34
CA GLN A 630 1.41 -17.21 9.17
C GLN A 630 0.40 -16.41 8.33
N ALA A 631 0.18 -15.13 8.60
CA ALA A 631 -0.64 -14.28 7.73
C ALA A 631 0.20 -13.11 7.23
N ASN A 632 0.65 -13.20 5.98
CA ASN A 632 1.40 -12.17 5.29
C ASN A 632 0.42 -11.05 4.85
N PRO A 633 0.41 -9.85 5.47
CA PRO A 633 -0.47 -8.77 5.02
C PRO A 633 0.15 -8.12 3.77
N ALA A 634 -0.70 -7.73 2.82
CA ALA A 634 -0.25 -7.00 1.64
C ALA A 634 0.58 -5.75 2.04
N PRO A 635 1.65 -5.41 1.30
CA PRO A 635 2.67 -4.45 1.71
C PRO A 635 2.13 -3.06 2.11
N GLY A 636 1.06 -2.58 1.49
CA GLY A 636 0.41 -1.29 1.83
C GLY A 636 -0.36 -1.29 3.17
N ILE A 637 -0.82 -2.44 3.65
CA ILE A 637 -1.55 -2.57 4.93
C ILE A 637 -0.56 -2.76 6.09
N SER A 638 0.61 -3.35 5.83
CA SER A 638 1.70 -3.40 6.81
C SER A 638 2.16 -1.98 7.19
N ALA A 639 2.16 -1.04 6.24
CA ALA A 639 2.58 0.33 6.46
C ALA A 639 1.69 1.06 7.49
N PHE A 640 0.36 0.94 7.40
CA PHE A 640 -0.58 1.48 8.42
C PHE A 640 -0.51 0.75 9.76
N CYS A 641 -0.16 -0.54 9.76
CA CYS A 641 0.03 -1.35 10.98
C CYS A 641 1.37 -1.04 11.67
N HIS A 642 2.37 -0.51 10.94
CA HIS A 642 3.64 0.00 11.46
C HIS A 642 3.54 1.40 12.09
N ILE A 643 2.64 2.28 11.59
CA ILE A 643 2.26 3.55 12.26
C ILE A 643 1.85 3.30 13.72
N THR A 644 1.35 2.10 13.99
CA THR A 644 0.76 1.68 15.25
C THR A 644 1.67 0.78 16.09
N ASN A 645 2.96 0.61 15.82
CA ASN A 645 3.74 -0.32 16.66
C ASN A 645 5.22 0.06 16.82
N SER A 646 5.46 1.17 17.51
CA SER A 646 6.77 1.49 18.10
C SER A 646 6.60 1.75 19.59
N HIS A 647 6.62 0.67 20.39
CA HIS A 647 7.11 0.68 21.79
C HIS A 647 7.03 -0.65 22.57
N ARG A 648 6.53 -1.77 22.01
CA ARG A 648 6.37 -3.03 22.78
C ARG A 648 7.03 -4.28 22.22
N TYR A 649 7.76 -4.21 21.11
CA TYR A 649 8.31 -5.40 20.46
C TYR A 649 9.62 -5.92 21.09
N ILE A 650 10.22 -5.24 22.06
CA ILE A 650 11.51 -5.66 22.65
C ILE A 650 11.36 -6.28 24.05
N HIS A 651 10.39 -5.85 24.86
CA HIS A 651 10.23 -6.42 26.20
C HIS A 651 9.57 -7.82 26.24
N SER A 652 8.83 -8.23 25.21
CA SER A 652 8.23 -9.59 25.18
C SER A 652 9.06 -10.62 24.42
N LEU A 653 10.16 -10.21 23.77
CA LEU A 653 11.12 -11.13 23.14
C LEU A 653 12.27 -11.49 24.10
N LEU A 654 12.49 -10.71 25.16
CA LEU A 654 13.52 -10.95 26.17
C LEU A 654 13.00 -11.70 27.42
N GLY A 655 11.75 -12.19 27.42
CA GLY A 655 11.13 -12.84 28.59
C GLY A 655 10.78 -14.32 28.43
N GLU A 656 10.92 -14.91 27.24
CA GLU A 656 10.49 -16.31 26.98
C GLU A 656 11.57 -17.23 26.37
N TYR A 657 12.81 -16.76 26.23
CA TYR A 657 13.94 -17.64 25.90
C TYR A 657 15.04 -17.43 26.94
N GLY A 658 15.22 -18.47 27.74
CA GLY A 658 16.34 -18.58 28.65
C GLY A 658 17.66 -18.43 27.90
N THR A 659 18.59 -17.82 28.62
CA THR A 659 20.04 -17.96 28.48
C THR A 659 20.42 -19.28 27.83
N ASP A 660 20.87 -19.22 26.58
CA ASP A 660 22.02 -19.92 26.00
C ASP A 660 21.90 -19.91 24.47
N THR A 661 23.03 -19.89 23.77
CA THR A 661 23.19 -19.84 22.30
C THR A 661 22.97 -18.49 21.59
N VAL A 662 23.97 -17.63 21.80
CA VAL A 662 24.56 -16.72 20.81
C VAL A 662 25.14 -17.54 19.64
N ILE A 663 25.26 -16.92 18.45
CA ILE A 663 25.93 -17.35 17.21
C ILE A 663 24.99 -17.92 16.11
N LEU A 664 24.39 -17.03 15.30
CA LEU A 664 24.50 -16.91 13.82
C LEU A 664 23.43 -15.98 13.22
#